data_AF-A0A372R0L9-F1
#
_entry.id   AF-A0A372R0L9-F1
#
_cell.length_a   1.000
_cell.length_b   1.000
_cell.length_c   1.000
_cell.angle_alpha   90.00
_cell.angle_beta   90.00
_cell.angle_gamma   90.00
#
_symmetry.space_group_name_H-M   'P 1'
#
loop_
_entity.id
_entity.type
_entity.pdbx_description
1 polymer ?
#
loop_
_entity_poly.entity_id
_entity_poly.type
_entity_poly.pdbx_seq_one_letter_code
_entity_poly.pdbx_strand_id
1 'polypeptide(L)'
;MEQVPLIYCHSLDKLNDSVLNIKSAIEDKGISFLQVWDSDISTLITVSQALGTIHAHVENNVIEEVIFPHTDEAFQSTKMSPPKMVLLQYVEDNVKGGELVLVDSKKVLESILDERPKLAEILMRPGCISFCQNGESFSSFPVYERMSDDSIRVHFRYDSKVFVPDWSREAIKFLHQNYHMNPEFQIKIILNEKNQILILDNYRILYGQDAFIGNRKMHRVWINSDANISVRNLMDNNKNDRKTPNLKHQISTGIRLNQNLIEIEKKYLEFKYQFNFIYNPEFKEFTPVAILYQALKPPIIDGSRKPLKPGGYSDSGADIAYSLKSNSIPIVTPVDNPYPSSNMDWVFPDTEEGINTAISKGAKTVWANTVLFDAHPLNFRYNVKIIGQLPEAAQKYDNKWVTNNLIRSHELPVPNSILIGYKNRNGIYGLNDLTVEILHKENINFPLVLKPIRGRGSQGVKKVDTMEQLKAHAEELLSSKTNEFGDSLILEQYLEGDEITVVIMPPGTYDINFKSTNFDNHWHLPPVKRFNHHNGVAPYSGVVAVVENSELLNSVELQDPTYQKVVRDCERAGRIIKSLAPIRIDCRRIAQGKSFYLFDLNMKPNITGPGRPGRDIEDSLVSLSARGIGWTYSDLLKNILRQAWVMK
;
A
#
# COMPACT_ATOMS: atom_id res chain seq x y z
N MET A 1 13.67 25.08 10.10
CA MET A 1 14.39 24.60 11.30
C MET A 1 15.23 25.73 11.87
N GLU A 2 15.44 25.78 13.18
CA GLU A 2 16.33 26.77 13.83
C GLU A 2 17.78 26.62 13.34
N GLN A 3 18.55 27.70 13.43
CA GLN A 3 19.97 27.73 13.09
C GLN A 3 20.75 26.70 13.93
N VAL A 4 21.62 25.89 13.30
CA VAL A 4 22.47 24.94 14.03
C VAL A 4 23.35 25.72 15.01
N PRO A 5 23.40 25.36 16.31
CA PRO A 5 24.21 26.07 17.29
C PRO A 5 25.68 26.11 16.88
N LEU A 6 26.29 27.29 16.92
CA LEU A 6 27.72 27.49 16.70
C LEU A 6 28.39 27.90 18.01
N ILE A 7 29.32 27.08 18.48
CA ILE A 7 30.04 27.27 19.74
C ILE A 7 31.47 27.66 19.41
N TYR A 8 31.96 28.73 20.03
CA TYR A 8 33.32 29.21 19.82
C TYR A 8 34.25 28.72 20.93
N CYS A 9 35.29 27.99 20.55
CA CYS A 9 36.36 27.52 21.43
C CYS A 9 37.71 28.02 20.92
N HIS A 10 38.12 29.21 21.37
CA HIS A 10 39.32 29.89 20.85
C HIS A 10 40.65 29.40 21.44
N SER A 11 40.63 28.51 22.44
CA SER A 11 41.83 27.92 23.04
C SER A 11 41.51 26.65 23.83
N LEU A 12 42.55 25.87 24.13
CA LEU A 12 42.46 24.67 24.98
C LEU A 12 41.89 24.98 26.37
N ASP A 13 42.25 26.13 26.97
CA ASP A 13 41.79 26.53 28.30
C ASP A 13 40.26 26.74 28.37
N LYS A 14 39.63 27.03 27.23
CA LYS A 14 38.18 27.22 27.10
C LYS A 14 37.41 25.95 26.75
N LEU A 15 38.09 24.82 26.54
CA LEU A 15 37.46 23.58 26.09
C LEU A 15 36.42 23.06 27.09
N ASN A 16 36.67 23.16 28.39
CA ASN A 16 35.71 22.68 29.40
C ASN A 16 34.39 23.46 29.37
N ASP A 17 34.44 24.78 29.25
CA ASP A 17 33.25 25.63 29.12
C ASP A 17 32.50 25.30 27.82
N SER A 18 33.25 25.12 26.73
CA SER A 18 32.70 24.73 25.43
C SER A 18 32.01 23.36 25.48
N VAL A 19 32.55 22.38 26.22
CA VAL A 19 31.94 21.04 26.39
C VAL A 19 30.57 21.12 27.06
N LEU A 20 30.38 22.00 28.04
CA LEU A 20 29.07 22.22 28.66
C LEU A 20 28.05 22.81 27.67
N ASN A 21 28.49 23.74 26.83
CA ASN A 21 27.64 24.30 25.77
C ASN A 21 27.34 23.25 24.69
N ILE A 22 28.32 22.44 24.30
CA ILE A 22 28.14 21.33 23.35
C ILE A 22 27.13 20.34 23.91
N LYS A 23 27.25 19.97 25.18
CA LYS A 23 26.29 19.10 25.87
C LYS A 23 24.87 19.64 25.73
N SER A 24 24.64 20.91 26.09
CA SER A 24 23.31 21.51 26.00
C SER A 24 22.78 21.53 24.56
N ALA A 25 23.63 21.84 23.58
CA ALA A 25 23.26 21.86 22.17
C ALA A 25 22.91 20.46 21.63
N ILE A 26 23.69 19.44 22.00
CA ILE A 26 23.44 18.05 21.61
C ILE A 26 22.17 17.51 22.26
N GLU A 27 21.94 17.77 23.55
CA GLU A 27 20.73 17.29 24.24
C GLU A 27 19.45 17.97 23.72
N ASP A 28 19.51 19.24 23.34
CA ASP A 28 18.37 19.97 22.77
C ASP A 28 18.16 19.68 21.27
N LYS A 29 19.21 19.86 20.46
CA LYS A 29 19.13 19.83 18.99
C LYS A 29 19.66 18.54 18.35
N GLY A 30 20.47 17.75 19.05
CA GLY A 30 21.17 16.59 18.50
C GLY A 30 22.39 16.95 17.63
N ILE A 31 22.70 18.25 17.49
CA ILE A 31 23.72 18.75 16.55
C ILE A 31 24.32 20.06 17.05
N SER A 32 25.61 20.26 16.82
CA SER A 32 26.30 21.54 17.02
C SER A 32 27.50 21.68 16.10
N PHE A 33 27.83 22.92 15.75
CA PHE A 33 29.15 23.29 15.27
C PHE A 33 30.04 23.74 16.42
N LEU A 34 31.32 23.41 16.34
CA LEU A 34 32.38 23.91 17.20
C LEU A 34 33.44 24.60 16.34
N GLN A 35 33.59 25.91 16.51
CA GLN A 35 34.68 26.68 15.93
C GLN A 35 35.90 26.56 16.84
N VAL A 36 36.91 25.82 16.39
CA VAL A 36 38.15 25.57 17.14
C VAL A 36 39.30 26.50 16.70
N TRP A 37 40.39 26.48 17.47
CA TRP A 37 41.52 27.39 17.32
C TRP A 37 42.43 27.05 16.11
N ASP A 38 42.41 25.81 15.62
CA ASP A 38 43.11 25.37 14.40
C ASP A 38 42.40 24.17 13.73
N SER A 39 42.88 23.74 12.57
CA SER A 39 42.37 22.55 11.85
C SER A 39 43.29 21.33 12.00
N ASP A 40 44.15 21.31 13.02
CA ASP A 40 45.06 20.18 13.23
C ASP A 40 44.28 18.97 13.77
N ILE A 41 44.63 17.78 13.29
CA ILE A 41 44.08 16.51 13.78
C ILE A 41 44.23 16.34 15.29
N SER A 42 45.30 16.86 15.89
CA SER A 42 45.53 16.85 17.34
C SER A 42 44.47 17.64 18.11
N THR A 43 43.95 18.73 17.53
CA THR A 43 42.81 19.48 18.09
C THR A 43 41.53 18.66 18.03
N LEU A 44 41.23 18.00 16.91
CA LEU A 44 40.08 17.10 16.80
C LEU A 44 40.15 15.94 17.80
N ILE A 45 41.32 15.33 17.97
CA ILE A 45 41.54 14.28 18.97
C ILE A 45 41.31 14.81 20.39
N THR A 46 41.85 15.99 20.72
CA THR A 46 41.70 16.61 22.04
C THR A 46 40.24 16.91 22.37
N VAL A 47 39.51 17.51 21.42
CA VAL A 47 38.06 17.76 21.54
C VAL A 47 37.31 16.44 21.71
N SER A 48 37.62 15.43 20.89
CA SER A 48 36.94 14.13 20.94
C SER A 48 37.15 13.42 22.27
N GLN A 49 38.36 13.48 22.86
CA GLN A 49 38.67 12.93 24.17
C GLN A 49 37.92 13.65 25.30
N ALA A 50 37.65 14.94 25.17
CA ALA A 50 36.87 15.71 26.13
C ALA A 50 35.37 15.34 26.12
N LEU A 51 34.87 14.82 24.99
CA LEU A 51 33.47 14.43 24.80
C LEU A 51 33.20 12.96 25.13
N GLY A 52 34.21 12.09 25.07
CA GLY A 52 34.08 10.69 25.47
C GLY A 52 35.18 9.76 24.98
N THR A 53 34.91 8.47 25.07
CA THR A 53 35.85 7.43 24.64
C THR A 53 35.86 7.31 23.12
N ILE A 54 36.99 7.67 22.50
CA ILE A 54 37.20 7.54 21.05
C ILE A 54 37.15 6.06 20.63
N HIS A 55 36.33 5.76 19.63
CA HIS A 55 36.19 4.44 19.03
C HIS A 55 37.24 4.21 17.94
N ALA A 56 37.25 5.07 16.92
CA ALA A 56 38.24 5.10 15.86
C ALA A 56 38.27 6.49 15.24
N HIS A 57 39.39 6.78 14.57
CA HIS A 57 39.59 7.96 13.76
C HIS A 57 39.93 7.50 12.34
N VAL A 58 39.20 8.00 11.36
CA VAL A 58 39.39 7.65 9.95
C VAL A 58 39.51 8.92 9.13
N GLU A 59 40.48 8.93 8.22
CA GLU A 59 40.60 9.96 7.19
C GLU A 59 40.15 9.36 5.86
N ASN A 60 39.14 9.96 5.24
CA ASN A 60 38.54 9.44 4.01
C ASN A 60 38.60 10.47 2.89
N ASN A 61 38.89 9.97 1.68
CA ASN A 61 38.55 10.67 0.44
C ASN A 61 37.05 10.44 0.20
N VAL A 62 36.30 11.51 0.09
CA VAL A 62 34.86 11.42 -0.10
C VAL A 62 34.57 11.13 -1.57
N ILE A 63 33.62 10.23 -1.84
CA ILE A 63 33.25 9.77 -3.19
C ILE A 63 32.26 10.77 -3.80
N GLU A 64 32.32 11.01 -5.13
CA GLU A 64 31.47 11.96 -5.87
C GLU A 64 29.97 11.60 -5.91
N GLU A 65 29.58 10.43 -5.40
CA GLU A 65 28.20 9.92 -5.44
C GLU A 65 27.34 10.39 -4.25
N VAL A 66 26.01 10.38 -4.44
CA VAL A 66 25.04 10.68 -3.37
C VAL A 66 25.11 9.63 -2.27
N ILE A 67 25.18 10.08 -1.02
CA ILE A 67 25.07 9.24 0.17
C ILE A 67 23.75 9.57 0.86
N PHE A 68 22.81 8.61 0.86
CA PHE A 68 21.53 8.82 1.55
C PHE A 68 21.71 8.96 3.07
N PRO A 69 20.83 9.73 3.75
CA PRO A 69 20.85 9.86 5.21
C PRO A 69 20.83 8.51 5.92
N HIS A 70 21.81 8.29 6.80
CA HIS A 70 21.99 7.04 7.54
C HIS A 70 22.57 7.26 8.94
N THR A 71 22.40 6.27 9.81
CA THR A 71 23.14 6.14 11.06
C THR A 71 24.57 5.73 10.73
N ASP A 72 25.55 6.56 11.10
CA ASP A 72 26.95 6.25 10.81
C ASP A 72 27.39 5.05 11.65
N GLU A 73 28.11 4.10 11.03
CA GLU A 73 28.44 2.81 11.64
C GLU A 73 27.21 2.12 12.28
N ALA A 74 26.06 2.12 11.58
CA ALA A 74 24.78 1.52 12.03
C ALA A 74 24.91 0.08 12.59
N PHE A 75 25.93 -0.67 12.16
CA PHE A 75 26.26 -1.99 12.68
C PHE A 75 27.76 -2.26 12.60
N GLN A 76 28.32 -2.96 13.60
CA GLN A 76 29.73 -3.37 13.64
C GLN A 76 29.86 -4.86 13.99
N SER A 77 30.77 -5.58 13.33
CA SER A 77 31.01 -7.01 13.54
C SER A 77 31.46 -7.38 14.98
N THR A 78 32.00 -6.42 15.73
CA THR A 78 32.53 -6.63 17.09
C THR A 78 31.69 -5.97 18.19
N LYS A 79 30.65 -5.18 17.85
CA LYS A 79 29.81 -4.43 18.80
C LYS A 79 28.36 -4.33 18.33
N MET A 80 27.41 -4.62 19.21
CA MET A 80 25.98 -4.68 18.92
C MET A 80 25.27 -3.32 18.76
N SER A 81 25.98 -2.18 18.69
CA SER A 81 25.36 -0.86 18.62
C SER A 81 26.23 0.19 17.93
N PRO A 82 25.61 1.17 17.24
CA PRO A 82 26.34 2.29 16.64
C PRO A 82 27.04 3.17 17.70
N PRO A 83 28.05 3.97 17.29
CA PRO A 83 28.62 5.04 18.10
C PRO A 83 27.54 6.01 18.59
N LYS A 84 27.73 6.63 19.76
CA LYS A 84 26.78 7.63 20.30
C LYS A 84 26.89 8.97 19.60
N MET A 85 28.11 9.37 19.22
CA MET A 85 28.37 10.65 18.55
C MET A 85 29.36 10.48 17.40
N VAL A 86 29.22 11.34 16.40
CA VAL A 86 30.11 11.45 15.24
C VAL A 86 30.63 12.87 15.17
N LEU A 87 31.94 13.03 15.00
CA LEU A 87 32.59 14.32 14.75
C LEU A 87 33.17 14.33 13.34
N LEU A 88 32.91 15.39 12.60
CA LEU A 88 33.35 15.59 11.22
C LEU A 88 34.12 16.91 11.11
N GLN A 89 35.29 16.87 10.47
CA GLN A 89 36.12 18.04 10.20
C GLN A 89 36.68 17.95 8.79
N TYR A 90 36.45 18.96 7.96
CA TYR A 90 37.08 19.02 6.64
C TYR A 90 38.54 19.44 6.74
N VAL A 91 39.38 18.71 6.02
CA VAL A 91 40.81 18.96 5.84
C VAL A 91 41.04 19.70 4.52
N GLU A 92 40.35 19.25 3.47
CA GLU A 92 40.31 19.87 2.16
C GLU A 92 38.87 19.83 1.65
N ASP A 93 38.37 20.94 1.14
CA ASP A 93 37.03 21.01 0.55
C ASP A 93 37.01 21.85 -0.73
N ASN A 94 37.56 21.28 -1.80
CA ASN A 94 37.66 21.91 -3.11
C ASN A 94 36.62 21.31 -4.07
N VAL A 95 35.34 21.44 -3.72
CA VAL A 95 34.24 20.82 -4.48
C VAL A 95 33.15 21.81 -4.89
N LYS A 96 32.40 21.42 -5.93
CA LYS A 96 31.13 22.05 -6.29
C LYS A 96 29.99 21.09 -5.95
N GLY A 97 29.11 21.50 -5.02
CA GLY A 97 28.01 20.68 -4.48
C GLY A 97 28.42 19.95 -3.20
N GLY A 98 27.73 18.84 -2.90
CA GLY A 98 28.09 17.98 -1.77
C GLY A 98 27.66 18.51 -0.43
N GLU A 99 26.56 19.26 -0.39
CA GLU A 99 25.91 19.65 0.85
C GLU A 99 25.71 18.42 1.74
N LEU A 100 26.01 18.57 3.04
CA LEU A 100 25.62 17.59 4.02
C LEU A 100 24.11 17.63 4.19
N VAL A 101 23.47 16.47 4.08
CA VAL A 101 22.03 16.31 4.24
C VAL A 101 21.79 15.61 5.57
N LEU A 102 21.26 16.35 6.55
CA LEU A 102 21.03 15.86 7.90
C LEU A 102 19.52 15.71 8.16
N VAL A 103 19.11 14.63 8.81
CA VAL A 103 17.70 14.40 9.17
C VAL A 103 17.55 14.30 10.69
N ASP A 104 16.69 15.14 11.27
CA ASP A 104 16.35 15.05 12.70
C ASP A 104 15.30 13.97 12.92
N SER A 105 15.74 12.75 13.27
CA SER A 105 14.85 11.62 13.45
C SER A 105 13.92 11.76 14.66
N LYS A 106 14.17 12.69 15.59
CA LYS A 106 13.20 13.02 16.64
C LYS A 106 11.92 13.56 16.00
N LYS A 107 12.04 14.57 15.13
CA LYS A 107 10.88 15.17 14.44
C LYS A 107 10.15 14.18 13.56
N VAL A 108 10.91 13.33 12.87
CA VAL A 108 10.34 12.24 12.06
C VAL A 108 9.52 11.29 12.94
N LEU A 109 10.08 10.79 14.04
CA LEU A 109 9.38 9.87 14.93
C LEU A 109 8.15 10.52 15.59
N GLU A 110 8.27 11.76 16.04
CA GLU A 110 7.16 12.50 16.65
C GLU A 110 5.99 12.67 15.66
N SER A 111 6.26 13.04 14.40
CA SER A 111 5.23 13.13 13.35
C SER A 111 4.64 11.75 13.02
N ILE A 112 5.45 10.69 12.96
CA ILE A 112 4.95 9.33 12.71
C ILE A 112 4.03 8.85 13.84
N LEU A 113 4.41 9.06 15.11
CA LEU A 113 3.62 8.63 16.27
C LEU A 113 2.25 9.32 16.31
N ASP A 114 2.20 10.60 15.92
CA ASP A 114 0.98 11.40 15.89
C ASP A 114 0.10 11.06 14.68
N GLU A 115 0.67 11.03 13.47
CA GLU A 115 -0.11 10.97 12.23
C GLU A 115 -0.28 9.55 11.68
N ARG A 116 0.68 8.66 11.93
CA ARG A 116 0.79 7.31 11.32
C ARG A 116 1.14 6.23 12.35
N PRO A 117 0.27 6.00 13.36
CA PRO A 117 0.40 4.95 14.39
C PRO A 117 0.97 3.60 13.92
N LYS A 118 0.43 3.08 12.80
CA LYS A 118 0.77 1.74 12.31
C LYS A 118 2.18 1.70 11.72
N LEU A 119 2.67 2.82 11.18
CA LEU A 119 4.04 2.94 10.74
C LEU A 119 4.99 2.92 11.95
N ALA A 120 4.67 3.64 13.02
CA ALA A 120 5.45 3.60 14.26
C ALA A 120 5.55 2.15 14.80
N GLU A 121 4.43 1.44 14.87
CA GLU A 121 4.39 0.04 15.31
C GLU A 121 5.39 -0.83 14.52
N ILE A 122 5.40 -0.72 13.20
CA ILE A 122 6.31 -1.49 12.33
C ILE A 122 7.77 -1.08 12.55
N LEU A 123 8.06 0.22 12.57
CA LEU A 123 9.43 0.75 12.66
C LEU A 123 10.06 0.56 14.05
N MET A 124 9.25 0.42 15.10
CA MET A 124 9.71 0.12 16.46
C MET A 124 9.80 -1.39 16.74
N ARG A 125 9.39 -2.24 15.79
CA ARG A 125 9.39 -3.69 15.95
C ARG A 125 10.77 -4.28 15.60
N PRO A 126 11.41 -5.02 16.52
CA PRO A 126 12.62 -5.77 16.20
C PRO A 126 12.36 -6.73 15.05
N GLY A 127 13.27 -6.81 14.08
CA GLY A 127 13.05 -7.60 12.87
C GLY A 127 12.79 -6.77 11.62
N CYS A 128 12.41 -5.49 11.76
CA CYS A 128 11.94 -4.72 10.60
C CYS A 128 13.08 -4.31 9.65
N ILE A 129 14.31 -4.23 10.14
CA ILE A 129 15.50 -3.92 9.34
C ILE A 129 16.68 -4.77 9.80
N SER A 130 17.50 -5.20 8.84
CA SER A 130 18.74 -5.93 9.09
C SER A 130 19.87 -5.35 8.25
N PHE A 131 21.09 -5.44 8.76
CA PHE A 131 22.30 -5.01 8.04
C PHE A 131 23.21 -6.19 7.77
N CYS A 132 23.83 -6.22 6.60
CA CYS A 132 24.86 -7.20 6.23
C CYS A 132 26.10 -6.52 5.69
N GLN A 133 27.26 -6.92 6.21
CA GLN A 133 28.57 -6.46 5.76
C GLN A 133 29.43 -7.67 5.43
N ASN A 134 30.06 -7.65 4.24
CA ASN A 134 30.98 -8.68 3.76
C ASN A 134 30.42 -10.13 3.77
N GLY A 135 29.09 -10.29 3.76
CA GLY A 135 28.44 -11.61 3.70
C GLY A 135 28.39 -12.40 5.02
N GLU A 136 28.91 -11.86 6.12
CA GLU A 136 29.21 -12.66 7.32
C GLU A 136 28.39 -12.31 8.57
N SER A 137 27.64 -11.21 8.60
CA SER A 137 26.91 -10.80 9.82
C SER A 137 25.54 -10.21 9.50
N PHE A 138 24.49 -10.87 9.96
CA PHE A 138 23.12 -10.36 9.96
C PHE A 138 22.73 -9.98 11.38
N SER A 139 22.50 -8.70 11.62
CA SER A 139 21.86 -8.25 12.86
C SER A 139 20.56 -7.56 12.54
N SER A 140 19.53 -7.92 13.29
CA SER A 140 18.17 -7.45 13.07
C SER A 140 17.75 -6.50 14.18
N PHE A 141 17.28 -5.33 13.79
CA PHE A 141 16.98 -4.21 14.67
C PHE A 141 15.58 -3.67 14.40
N PRO A 142 14.95 -2.98 15.36
CA PRO A 142 13.96 -1.96 15.04
C PRO A 142 14.67 -0.74 14.43
N VAL A 143 13.99 0.04 13.60
CA VAL A 143 14.50 1.36 13.16
C VAL A 143 14.58 2.31 14.35
N TYR A 144 13.58 2.30 15.23
CA TYR A 144 13.54 3.09 16.45
C TYR A 144 13.58 2.17 17.67
N GLU A 145 14.72 2.10 18.35
CA GLU A 145 14.93 1.21 19.49
C GLU A 145 14.86 1.96 20.81
N ARG A 146 13.94 1.55 21.70
CA ARG A 146 13.91 2.04 23.08
C ARG A 146 15.06 1.44 23.90
N MET A 147 15.86 2.31 24.50
CA MET A 147 16.99 1.96 25.37
C MET A 147 16.55 1.85 26.84
N SER A 148 17.45 1.39 27.71
CA SER A 148 17.16 1.17 29.13
C SER A 148 16.86 2.43 29.94
N ASP A 149 17.26 3.60 29.45
CA ASP A 149 16.99 4.92 30.06
C ASP A 149 15.76 5.62 29.44
N ASP A 150 14.92 4.85 28.72
CA ASP A 150 13.74 5.29 27.97
C ASP A 150 13.99 6.24 26.80
N SER A 151 15.25 6.57 26.51
CA SER A 151 15.58 7.27 25.26
C SER A 151 15.55 6.29 24.06
N ILE A 152 15.39 6.82 22.86
CA ILE A 152 15.26 6.03 21.63
C ILE A 152 16.47 6.27 20.73
N ARG A 153 17.07 5.20 20.22
CA ARG A 153 18.15 5.28 19.22
C ARG A 153 17.67 4.82 17.85
N VAL A 154 18.23 5.43 16.81
CA VAL A 154 17.87 5.14 15.42
C VAL A 154 18.88 4.21 14.75
N HIS A 155 18.38 3.17 14.11
CA HIS A 155 19.14 2.28 13.23
C HIS A 155 18.60 2.38 11.82
N PHE A 156 19.30 3.10 10.95
CA PHE A 156 18.85 3.26 9.58
C PHE A 156 19.99 3.38 8.59
N ARG A 157 19.84 2.69 7.46
CA ARG A 157 20.59 2.93 6.22
C ARG A 157 19.64 2.71 5.05
N TYR A 158 20.03 3.20 3.87
CA TYR A 158 19.30 2.92 2.64
C TYR A 158 20.29 2.72 1.49
N ASP A 159 20.93 1.54 1.47
CA ASP A 159 21.93 1.14 0.50
C ASP A 159 21.93 -0.40 0.31
N SER A 160 22.88 -0.92 -0.47
CA SER A 160 23.00 -2.36 -0.76
C SER A 160 23.34 -3.24 0.45
N LYS A 161 23.62 -2.66 1.62
CA LYS A 161 23.93 -3.39 2.86
C LYS A 161 22.68 -3.64 3.71
N VAL A 162 21.51 -3.14 3.30
CA VAL A 162 20.26 -3.23 4.04
C VAL A 162 19.38 -4.36 3.52
N PHE A 163 18.88 -5.18 4.44
CA PHE A 163 17.98 -6.29 4.16
C PHE A 163 16.73 -6.12 5.03
N VAL A 164 15.56 -6.22 4.39
CA VAL A 164 14.26 -6.06 5.06
C VAL A 164 13.39 -7.27 4.72
N PRO A 165 12.68 -7.86 5.69
CA PRO A 165 11.67 -8.86 5.39
C PRO A 165 10.48 -8.23 4.65
N ASP A 166 9.73 -9.04 3.91
CA ASP A 166 8.60 -8.56 3.10
C ASP A 166 7.56 -7.78 3.92
N TRP A 167 7.34 -8.16 5.19
CA TRP A 167 6.36 -7.53 6.06
C TRP A 167 6.71 -6.08 6.47
N SER A 168 7.99 -5.69 6.43
CA SER A 168 8.42 -4.33 6.79
C SER A 168 8.89 -3.50 5.60
N ARG A 169 9.09 -4.12 4.44
CA ARG A 169 9.68 -3.51 3.25
C ARG A 169 9.00 -2.20 2.85
N GLU A 170 7.68 -2.18 2.79
CA GLU A 170 6.94 -0.98 2.37
C GLU A 170 6.99 0.13 3.43
N ALA A 171 7.01 -0.21 4.73
CA ALA A 171 7.21 0.77 5.79
C ALA A 171 8.58 1.46 5.71
N ILE A 172 9.65 0.71 5.42
CA ILE A 172 11.01 1.24 5.26
C ILE A 172 11.11 2.15 4.03
N LYS A 173 10.54 1.75 2.90
CA LYS A 173 10.45 2.61 1.71
C LYS A 173 9.66 3.89 2.00
N PHE A 174 8.50 3.76 2.65
CA PHE A 174 7.64 4.88 2.98
C PHE A 174 8.35 5.88 3.90
N LEU A 175 9.04 5.39 4.94
CA LEU A 175 9.86 6.20 5.84
C LEU A 175 10.91 6.99 5.04
N HIS A 176 11.65 6.31 4.17
CA HIS A 176 12.70 6.95 3.38
C HIS A 176 12.12 8.03 2.45
N GLN A 177 11.10 7.69 1.67
CA GLN A 177 10.54 8.56 0.63
C GLN A 177 9.78 9.76 1.19
N ASN A 178 9.00 9.58 2.26
CA ASN A 178 8.08 10.61 2.76
C ASN A 178 8.65 11.43 3.92
N TYR A 179 9.69 10.92 4.61
CA TYR A 179 10.32 11.63 5.71
C TYR A 179 11.80 11.91 5.45
N HIS A 180 12.63 10.88 5.22
CA HIS A 180 14.08 11.10 5.11
C HIS A 180 14.48 11.90 3.87
N MET A 181 13.73 11.78 2.77
CA MET A 181 13.91 12.53 1.53
C MET A 181 13.07 13.81 1.47
N ASN A 182 12.21 14.06 2.46
CA ASN A 182 11.36 15.23 2.49
C ASN A 182 12.14 16.44 3.05
N PRO A 183 12.27 17.55 2.30
CA PRO A 183 12.98 18.75 2.73
C PRO A 183 12.50 19.33 4.07
N GLU A 184 11.25 19.10 4.48
CA GLU A 184 10.72 19.56 5.77
C GLU A 184 11.44 18.95 6.98
N PHE A 185 11.97 17.74 6.83
CA PHE A 185 12.72 17.01 7.86
C PHE A 185 14.24 17.09 7.68
N GLN A 186 14.71 17.68 6.57
CA GLN A 186 16.12 17.81 6.26
C GLN A 186 16.71 19.17 6.67
N ILE A 187 17.98 19.15 7.05
CA ILE A 187 18.84 20.33 7.11
C ILE A 187 19.96 20.10 6.11
N LYS A 188 20.11 21.01 5.14
CA LYS A 188 21.27 21.03 4.25
C LYS A 188 22.30 22.01 4.78
N ILE A 189 23.55 21.54 4.94
CA ILE A 189 24.63 22.37 5.44
C ILE A 189 25.85 22.26 4.54
N ILE A 190 26.51 23.40 4.32
CA ILE A 190 27.84 23.46 3.75
C ILE A 190 28.79 23.75 4.91
N LEU A 191 29.71 22.84 5.17
CA LEU A 191 30.87 23.07 6.04
C LEU A 191 31.88 23.90 5.24
N ASN A 192 31.80 25.23 5.30
CA ASN A 192 32.64 26.12 4.48
C ASN A 192 33.66 26.94 5.28
N GLU A 193 33.73 26.79 6.61
CA GLU A 193 34.63 27.56 7.46
C GLU A 193 35.81 26.72 7.96
N LYS A 194 37.03 27.27 7.83
CA LYS A 194 38.24 26.67 8.40
C LYS A 194 38.10 26.52 9.92
N ASN A 195 38.69 25.47 10.47
CA ASN A 195 38.71 25.17 11.90
C ASN A 195 37.31 24.87 12.49
N GLN A 196 36.36 24.40 11.69
CA GLN A 196 35.03 24.03 12.18
C GLN A 196 34.89 22.51 12.30
N ILE A 197 34.34 22.05 13.43
CA ILE A 197 34.00 20.65 13.69
C ILE A 197 32.48 20.54 13.79
N LEU A 198 31.87 19.67 13.00
CA LEU A 198 30.47 19.29 13.15
C LEU A 198 30.38 18.13 14.14
N ILE A 199 29.50 18.25 15.13
CA ILE A 199 29.26 17.25 16.18
C ILE A 199 27.81 16.79 16.08
N LEU A 200 27.60 15.49 15.91
CA LEU A 200 26.29 14.86 15.73
C LEU A 200 26.00 13.86 16.86
N ASP A 201 24.78 13.89 17.38
CA ASP A 201 24.17 12.76 18.09
C ASP A 201 23.77 11.68 17.07
N ASN A 202 24.54 10.62 16.99
CA ASN A 202 24.36 9.56 16.00
C ASN A 202 23.16 8.64 16.34
N TYR A 203 22.57 8.76 17.53
CA TYR A 203 21.31 8.08 17.87
C TYR A 203 20.07 8.84 17.41
N ARG A 204 20.21 10.10 16.97
CA ARG A 204 19.11 10.99 16.58
C ARG A 204 19.24 11.57 15.17
N ILE A 205 20.45 11.97 14.77
CA ILE A 205 20.69 12.67 13.51
C ILE A 205 21.22 11.69 12.48
N LEU A 206 20.48 11.49 11.39
CA LEU A 206 20.99 10.76 10.22
C LEU A 206 21.85 11.68 9.38
N TYR A 207 22.97 11.16 8.90
CA TYR A 207 23.95 11.87 8.08
C TYR A 207 23.91 11.36 6.64
N GLY A 208 23.87 12.27 5.67
CA GLY A 208 23.96 12.01 4.23
C GLY A 208 24.71 13.13 3.53
N GLN A 209 24.87 13.00 2.22
CA GLN A 209 25.61 13.94 1.39
C GLN A 209 25.09 13.94 -0.05
N ASP A 210 24.91 15.12 -0.62
CA ASP A 210 24.60 15.27 -2.04
C ASP A 210 25.82 14.94 -2.93
N ALA A 211 25.59 14.70 -4.22
CA ALA A 211 26.70 14.51 -5.16
C ALA A 211 27.54 15.80 -5.29
N PHE A 212 28.82 15.64 -5.57
CA PHE A 212 29.74 16.75 -5.83
C PHE A 212 30.81 16.38 -6.85
N ILE A 213 31.49 17.39 -7.37
CA ILE A 213 32.65 17.23 -8.26
C ILE A 213 33.84 17.91 -7.61
N GLY A 214 34.98 17.21 -7.55
CA GLY A 214 36.25 17.74 -7.02
C GLY A 214 36.83 16.89 -5.89
N ASN A 215 37.79 17.46 -5.15
CA ASN A 215 38.49 16.75 -4.07
C ASN A 215 38.01 17.24 -2.70
N ARG A 216 37.55 16.30 -1.88
CA ARG A 216 37.20 16.54 -0.48
C ARG A 216 37.83 15.49 0.42
N LYS A 217 38.50 15.97 1.46
CA LYS A 217 39.15 15.15 2.49
C LYS A 217 38.59 15.52 3.85
N MET A 218 38.15 14.51 4.61
CA MET A 218 37.49 14.71 5.90
C MET A 218 38.05 13.77 6.96
N HIS A 219 38.27 14.31 8.15
CA HIS A 219 38.46 13.55 9.36
C HIS A 219 37.10 13.19 9.98
N ARG A 220 36.98 11.93 10.38
CA ARG A 220 35.80 11.40 11.06
C ARG A 220 36.22 10.72 12.36
N VAL A 221 35.64 11.14 13.48
CA VAL A 221 35.81 10.49 14.79
C VAL A 221 34.48 9.96 15.29
N TRP A 222 34.50 8.74 15.83
CA TRP A 222 33.37 8.15 16.52
C TRP A 222 33.59 8.12 18.03
N ILE A 223 32.58 8.49 18.80
CA ILE A 223 32.58 8.40 20.27
C ILE A 223 31.65 7.27 20.71
N ASN A 224 32.15 6.38 21.56
CA ASN A 224 31.39 5.25 22.09
C ASN A 224 30.44 5.66 23.24
N SER A 225 29.42 4.83 23.47
CA SER A 225 28.71 4.81 24.75
C SER A 225 29.68 4.48 25.89
N ASP A 226 29.55 5.21 27.00
CA ASP A 226 30.35 4.98 28.21
C ASP A 226 29.90 3.71 28.96
N ALA A 227 28.75 3.15 28.59
CA ALA A 227 28.26 1.85 29.03
C ALA A 227 28.88 0.72 28.17
N ASN A 228 30.09 0.28 28.51
CA ASN A 228 30.58 -1.01 28.01
C ASN A 228 29.69 -2.12 28.60
N ILE A 229 28.82 -2.71 27.79
CA ILE A 229 28.29 -4.04 28.10
C ILE A 229 29.47 -5.00 27.97
N SER A 230 30.08 -5.37 29.10
CA SER A 230 31.06 -6.45 29.13
C SER A 230 30.33 -7.76 28.88
N VAL A 231 30.36 -8.24 27.63
CA VAL A 231 29.84 -9.57 27.31
C VAL A 231 30.88 -10.58 27.80
N ARG A 232 30.47 -11.49 28.69
CA ARG A 232 31.33 -12.56 29.20
C ARG A 232 30.95 -13.87 28.53
N ASN A 233 31.92 -14.70 28.20
CA ASN A 233 31.62 -16.09 27.92
C ASN A 233 31.12 -16.72 29.23
N LEU A 234 30.00 -17.44 29.16
CA LEU A 234 29.37 -18.10 30.32
C LEU A 234 30.34 -19.02 31.09
N MET A 235 31.37 -19.53 30.41
CA MET A 235 32.33 -20.51 30.93
C MET A 235 33.72 -19.91 31.24
N ASP A 236 33.97 -18.62 30.95
CA ASP A 236 35.28 -17.99 31.15
C ASP A 236 35.26 -17.06 32.37
N ASN A 237 36.02 -17.43 33.41
CA ASN A 237 36.06 -16.75 34.71
C ASN A 237 37.07 -15.59 34.77
N ASN A 238 37.81 -15.31 33.69
CA ASN A 238 38.81 -14.26 33.70
C ASN A 238 38.16 -12.86 33.69
N LYS A 239 38.29 -12.15 34.81
CA LYS A 239 37.89 -10.74 34.94
C LYS A 239 38.85 -9.83 34.18
N ASN A 240 38.42 -9.30 33.05
CA ASN A 240 38.99 -8.08 32.48
C ASN A 240 38.03 -6.91 32.73
N ASP A 241 38.08 -6.36 33.94
CA ASP A 241 37.42 -5.09 34.25
C ASP A 241 38.26 -3.95 33.64
N ARG A 242 37.89 -3.48 32.45
CA ARG A 242 38.39 -2.20 31.96
C ARG A 242 37.74 -1.09 32.79
N LYS A 243 38.53 -0.44 33.65
CA LYS A 243 38.10 0.77 34.37
C LYS A 243 37.56 1.78 33.36
N THR A 244 36.31 2.20 33.55
CA THR A 244 35.73 3.34 32.85
C THR A 244 36.53 4.60 33.22
N PRO A 245 36.97 5.42 32.26
CA PRO A 245 37.52 6.72 32.57
C PRO A 245 36.47 7.55 33.31
N ASN A 246 36.86 8.25 34.38
CA ASN A 246 36.02 9.25 35.04
C ASN A 246 35.83 10.44 34.09
N LEU A 247 34.89 10.32 33.16
CA LEU A 247 34.47 11.42 32.29
C LEU A 247 33.63 12.39 33.13
N LYS A 248 34.11 13.63 33.29
CA LYS A 248 33.47 14.66 34.13
C LYS A 248 32.10 15.10 33.62
N HIS A 249 31.79 14.91 32.34
CA HIS A 249 30.56 15.37 31.70
C HIS A 249 29.96 14.30 30.78
N GLN A 250 29.02 13.50 31.28
CA GLN A 250 28.21 12.63 30.44
C GLN A 250 27.21 13.47 29.64
N ILE A 251 27.19 13.26 28.32
CA ILE A 251 26.24 13.85 27.37
C ILE A 251 25.18 12.79 27.09
N SER A 252 23.90 13.12 27.32
CA SER A 252 22.79 12.26 26.94
C SER A 252 22.61 12.31 25.42
N THR A 253 22.53 11.14 24.79
CA THR A 253 22.26 10.97 23.36
C THR A 253 20.97 10.17 23.16
N GLY A 254 20.37 10.31 21.99
CA GLY A 254 19.11 9.66 21.64
C GLY A 254 17.88 10.56 21.79
N ILE A 255 16.77 10.07 21.26
CA ILE A 255 15.50 10.77 21.21
C ILE A 255 14.78 10.61 22.55
N ARG A 256 14.46 11.73 23.20
CA ARG A 256 13.53 11.77 24.35
C ARG A 256 12.19 12.34 23.90
N LEU A 257 11.15 11.52 23.99
CA LEU A 257 9.77 11.87 23.67
C LEU A 257 9.12 12.65 24.83
N ASN A 258 8.10 13.45 24.51
CA ASN A 258 7.24 14.06 25.53
C ASN A 258 6.28 13.04 26.17
N GLN A 259 5.66 13.40 27.29
CA GLN A 259 4.86 12.47 28.11
C GLN A 259 3.69 11.83 27.35
N ASN A 260 2.97 12.60 26.53
CA ASN A 260 1.86 12.08 25.72
C ASN A 260 2.34 11.08 24.66
N LEU A 261 3.46 11.38 24.00
CA LEU A 261 4.04 10.48 23.00
C LEU A 261 4.61 9.20 23.63
N ILE A 262 5.09 9.26 24.87
CA ILE A 262 5.48 8.06 25.64
C ILE A 262 4.27 7.16 25.86
N GLU A 263 3.08 7.69 26.16
CA GLU A 263 1.87 6.87 26.31
C GLU A 263 1.46 6.21 24.99
N ILE A 264 1.53 6.96 23.89
CA ILE A 264 1.26 6.45 22.54
C ILE A 264 2.26 5.34 22.16
N GLU A 265 3.56 5.58 22.35
CA GLU A 265 4.63 4.61 22.15
C GLU A 265 4.43 3.36 23.03
N LYS A 266 4.13 3.53 24.31
CA LYS A 266 3.83 2.43 25.24
C LYS A 266 2.64 1.62 24.77
N LYS A 267 1.56 2.26 24.30
CA LYS A 267 0.41 1.54 23.72
C LYS A 267 0.83 0.67 22.54
N TYR A 268 1.69 1.17 21.66
CA TYR A 268 2.24 0.36 20.55
C TYR A 268 3.16 -0.76 21.04
N LEU A 269 3.97 -0.52 22.07
CA LEU A 269 4.84 -1.54 22.68
C LEU A 269 4.08 -2.54 23.57
N GLU A 270 2.94 -2.20 24.16
CA GLU A 270 2.14 -3.14 24.98
C GLU A 270 1.52 -4.25 24.12
N PHE A 271 1.24 -3.98 22.83
CA PHE A 271 0.91 -5.03 21.86
C PHE A 271 2.01 -6.11 21.76
N LYS A 272 3.27 -5.79 22.11
CA LYS A 272 4.41 -6.73 22.16
C LYS A 272 4.33 -7.71 23.34
N TYR A 273 3.94 -7.25 24.52
CA TYR A 273 4.00 -8.07 25.74
C TYR A 273 2.83 -9.04 25.88
N GLN A 274 1.72 -8.80 25.18
CA GLN A 274 0.65 -9.79 25.09
C GLN A 274 0.98 -10.96 24.14
N PHE A 275 2.05 -10.88 23.34
CA PHE A 275 2.32 -11.84 22.28
C PHE A 275 3.83 -12.14 22.13
N ASN A 276 4.31 -13.16 22.85
CA ASN A 276 5.61 -13.76 22.60
C ASN A 276 5.68 -14.28 21.15
N PHE A 277 6.62 -13.74 20.37
CA PHE A 277 7.32 -14.18 19.14
C PHE A 277 6.72 -15.16 18.12
N ILE A 278 5.46 -15.58 18.20
CA ILE A 278 4.84 -16.53 17.23
C ILE A 278 3.45 -16.06 16.76
N TYR A 279 2.83 -15.05 17.39
CA TYR A 279 1.47 -14.63 17.05
C TYR A 279 1.37 -13.15 16.67
N ASN A 280 0.90 -12.92 15.44
CA ASN A 280 0.74 -11.65 14.76
C ASN A 280 -0.40 -10.79 15.40
N PRO A 281 -0.21 -9.51 15.75
CA PRO A 281 -1.29 -8.66 16.29
C PRO A 281 -2.51 -8.49 15.36
N GLU A 282 -2.41 -8.84 14.07
CA GLU A 282 -3.57 -8.91 13.16
C GLU A 282 -4.64 -9.93 13.59
N PHE A 283 -4.32 -10.87 14.50
CA PHE A 283 -5.25 -11.90 14.98
C PHE A 283 -6.43 -11.38 15.83
N LYS A 284 -6.39 -10.15 16.35
CA LYS A 284 -7.55 -9.56 17.05
C LYS A 284 -8.54 -8.86 16.12
N GLU A 285 -8.08 -8.36 14.98
CA GLU A 285 -8.95 -7.67 14.02
C GLU A 285 -9.73 -8.65 13.15
N PHE A 286 -9.05 -9.71 12.68
CA PHE A 286 -9.59 -10.62 11.69
C PHE A 286 -9.86 -12.00 12.26
N THR A 287 -11.11 -12.45 12.11
CA THR A 287 -11.54 -13.79 12.52
C THR A 287 -11.26 -14.82 11.41
N PRO A 288 -11.18 -16.14 11.71
CA PRO A 288 -10.89 -17.15 10.71
C PRO A 288 -11.79 -17.05 9.46
N VAL A 289 -11.17 -16.93 8.29
CA VAL A 289 -11.82 -16.65 7.01
C VAL A 289 -11.83 -17.89 6.12
N ALA A 290 -12.98 -18.24 5.56
CA ALA A 290 -13.07 -19.22 4.48
C ALA A 290 -13.40 -18.51 3.15
N ILE A 291 -12.76 -18.93 2.05
CA ILE A 291 -13.00 -18.38 0.72
C ILE A 291 -13.91 -19.33 -0.07
N LEU A 292 -15.00 -18.80 -0.62
CA LEU A 292 -15.91 -19.57 -1.47
C LEU A 292 -15.56 -19.43 -2.95
N TYR A 293 -15.79 -20.49 -3.71
CA TYR A 293 -15.78 -20.47 -5.18
C TYR A 293 -17.15 -20.89 -5.71
N GLN A 294 -17.44 -20.50 -6.95
CA GLN A 294 -18.68 -20.83 -7.67
C GLN A 294 -18.71 -22.32 -8.06
N ALA A 295 -19.44 -23.11 -7.28
CA ALA A 295 -19.83 -24.48 -7.61
C ALA A 295 -21.29 -24.55 -8.10
N LEU A 296 -22.15 -23.69 -7.54
CA LEU A 296 -23.56 -23.62 -7.91
C LEU A 296 -23.76 -23.00 -9.30
N LYS A 297 -24.62 -23.65 -10.08
CA LYS A 297 -25.18 -23.07 -11.31
C LYS A 297 -26.18 -21.97 -10.90
N PRO A 298 -26.03 -20.73 -11.39
CA PRO A 298 -27.03 -19.70 -11.17
C PRO A 298 -28.40 -20.16 -11.70
N PRO A 299 -29.51 -19.78 -11.04
CA PRO A 299 -30.86 -20.08 -11.52
C PRO A 299 -31.13 -19.39 -12.87
N ILE A 300 -32.20 -19.84 -13.55
CA ILE A 300 -32.73 -19.08 -14.70
C ILE A 300 -33.42 -17.84 -14.14
N ILE A 301 -32.98 -16.67 -14.57
CA ILE A 301 -33.53 -15.37 -14.15
C ILE A 301 -33.93 -14.63 -15.42
N ASP A 302 -35.20 -14.22 -15.49
CA ASP A 302 -35.77 -13.52 -16.66
C ASP A 302 -35.54 -14.28 -17.97
N GLY A 303 -35.67 -15.62 -17.93
CA GLY A 303 -35.44 -16.49 -19.10
C GLY A 303 -33.97 -16.70 -19.49
N SER A 304 -33.02 -16.04 -18.83
CA SER A 304 -31.58 -16.16 -19.07
C SER A 304 -30.89 -17.00 -18.00
N ARG A 305 -29.87 -17.79 -18.37
CA ARG A 305 -28.97 -18.44 -17.42
C ARG A 305 -27.54 -18.00 -17.64
N LYS A 306 -26.98 -17.29 -16.67
CA LYS A 306 -25.57 -16.89 -16.68
C LYS A 306 -24.65 -18.12 -16.66
N PRO A 307 -23.68 -18.25 -17.56
CA PRO A 307 -22.78 -19.40 -17.60
C PRO A 307 -21.87 -19.42 -16.37
N LEU A 308 -21.53 -20.65 -15.94
CA LEU A 308 -20.48 -20.88 -14.94
C LEU A 308 -19.15 -20.35 -15.46
N LYS A 309 -18.37 -19.69 -14.59
CA LYS A 309 -16.96 -19.43 -14.92
C LYS A 309 -16.24 -20.79 -14.96
N PRO A 310 -15.40 -21.07 -15.97
CA PRO A 310 -14.46 -22.19 -15.89
C PRO A 310 -13.66 -22.14 -14.59
N GLY A 311 -13.62 -23.26 -13.85
CA GLY A 311 -12.98 -23.34 -12.54
C GLY A 311 -13.66 -22.54 -11.41
N GLY A 312 -14.79 -21.88 -11.67
CA GLY A 312 -15.64 -21.29 -10.62
C GLY A 312 -14.98 -20.21 -9.78
N TYR A 313 -13.98 -19.47 -10.28
CA TYR A 313 -13.18 -18.52 -9.48
C TYR A 313 -12.27 -19.16 -8.40
N SER A 314 -12.06 -20.48 -8.44
CA SER A 314 -11.11 -21.16 -7.53
C SER A 314 -9.68 -20.62 -7.67
N ASP A 315 -9.30 -20.22 -8.88
CA ASP A 315 -8.03 -19.56 -9.20
C ASP A 315 -7.83 -18.28 -8.37
N SER A 316 -8.76 -17.34 -8.50
CA SER A 316 -8.75 -16.07 -7.76
C SER A 316 -8.95 -16.30 -6.26
N GLY A 317 -9.79 -17.26 -5.87
CA GLY A 317 -10.01 -17.61 -4.47
C GLY A 317 -8.74 -18.15 -3.79
N ALA A 318 -7.96 -18.96 -4.50
CA ALA A 318 -6.66 -19.44 -4.02
C ALA A 318 -5.64 -18.31 -3.90
N ASP A 319 -5.60 -17.36 -4.84
CA ASP A 319 -4.74 -16.18 -4.76
C ASP A 319 -5.06 -15.33 -3.50
N ILE A 320 -6.36 -15.10 -3.23
CA ILE A 320 -6.83 -14.39 -2.02
C ILE A 320 -6.40 -15.14 -0.76
N ALA A 321 -6.72 -16.43 -0.66
CA ALA A 321 -6.46 -17.25 0.52
C ALA A 321 -4.95 -17.37 0.81
N TYR A 322 -4.14 -17.61 -0.24
CA TYR A 322 -2.69 -17.70 -0.13
C TYR A 322 -2.08 -16.38 0.36
N SER A 323 -2.48 -15.25 -0.24
CA SER A 323 -1.96 -13.93 0.15
C SER A 323 -2.30 -13.59 1.60
N LEU A 324 -3.56 -13.80 2.01
CA LEU A 324 -4.00 -13.58 3.39
C LEU A 324 -3.24 -14.50 4.37
N LYS A 325 -3.14 -15.80 4.09
CA LYS A 325 -2.43 -16.76 4.95
C LYS A 325 -0.95 -16.42 5.09
N SER A 326 -0.30 -16.00 3.99
CA SER A 326 1.11 -15.60 3.98
C SER A 326 1.37 -14.33 4.80
N ASN A 327 0.33 -13.51 4.99
CA ASN A 327 0.34 -12.34 5.86
C ASN A 327 -0.23 -12.61 7.27
N SER A 328 -0.25 -13.88 7.68
CA SER A 328 -0.76 -14.37 8.97
C SER A 328 -2.22 -14.02 9.29
N ILE A 329 -3.05 -13.77 8.27
CA ILE A 329 -4.49 -13.74 8.48
C ILE A 329 -4.97 -15.18 8.65
N PRO A 330 -5.80 -15.49 9.67
CA PRO A 330 -6.30 -16.84 9.87
C PRO A 330 -7.22 -17.25 8.72
N ILE A 331 -6.75 -18.18 7.90
CA ILE A 331 -7.51 -18.76 6.79
C ILE A 331 -7.88 -20.21 7.12
N VAL A 332 -9.16 -20.53 6.92
CA VAL A 332 -9.70 -21.89 6.99
C VAL A 332 -9.64 -22.48 5.58
N THR A 333 -9.07 -23.67 5.45
CA THR A 333 -8.92 -24.38 4.17
C THR A 333 -9.59 -25.76 4.20
N PRO A 334 -10.02 -26.29 3.04
CA PRO A 334 -10.54 -27.66 2.93
C PRO A 334 -9.58 -28.72 3.47
N VAL A 335 -8.28 -28.55 3.25
CA VAL A 335 -7.20 -29.43 3.74
C VAL A 335 -6.28 -28.69 4.70
N ASP A 336 -5.61 -29.40 5.61
CA ASP A 336 -4.80 -28.76 6.65
C ASP A 336 -3.51 -28.12 6.10
N ASN A 337 -2.88 -28.78 5.12
CA ASN A 337 -1.64 -28.35 4.47
C ASN A 337 -1.89 -28.12 2.97
N PRO A 338 -2.51 -26.98 2.60
CA PRO A 338 -2.88 -26.71 1.21
C PRO A 338 -1.65 -26.49 0.35
N TYR A 339 -1.60 -27.11 -0.83
CA TYR A 339 -0.49 -26.95 -1.75
C TYR A 339 -0.66 -25.66 -2.57
N PRO A 340 0.37 -24.80 -2.74
CA PRO A 340 0.20 -23.52 -3.42
C PRO A 340 -0.30 -23.62 -4.87
N SER A 341 0.02 -24.70 -5.59
CA SER A 341 -0.43 -24.93 -6.97
C SER A 341 -1.83 -25.55 -7.09
N SER A 342 -2.39 -26.12 -6.01
CA SER A 342 -3.72 -26.74 -6.03
C SER A 342 -4.78 -25.73 -5.62
N ASN A 343 -5.49 -25.11 -6.58
CA ASN A 343 -6.49 -24.09 -6.27
C ASN A 343 -7.56 -24.59 -5.27
N MET A 344 -8.00 -25.84 -5.42
CA MET A 344 -9.08 -26.44 -4.63
C MET A 344 -8.70 -26.70 -3.16
N ASP A 345 -7.41 -26.74 -2.85
CA ASP A 345 -6.95 -26.89 -1.47
C ASP A 345 -7.24 -25.63 -0.63
N TRP A 346 -7.56 -24.51 -1.28
CA TRP A 346 -7.71 -23.19 -0.65
C TRP A 346 -9.15 -22.70 -0.55
N VAL A 347 -10.10 -23.31 -1.27
CA VAL A 347 -11.45 -22.75 -1.45
C VAL A 347 -12.55 -23.78 -1.21
N PHE A 348 -13.66 -23.33 -0.62
CA PHE A 348 -14.86 -24.15 -0.41
C PHE A 348 -15.90 -23.89 -1.50
N PRO A 349 -16.70 -24.90 -1.90
CA PRO A 349 -17.81 -24.65 -2.81
C PRO A 349 -18.85 -23.76 -2.13
N ASP A 350 -19.51 -22.90 -2.89
CA ASP A 350 -20.62 -22.05 -2.44
C ASP A 350 -21.95 -22.81 -2.22
N THR A 351 -21.91 -24.14 -2.19
CA THR A 351 -23.03 -24.99 -1.82
C THR A 351 -23.31 -24.90 -0.32
N GLU A 352 -24.53 -25.30 0.08
CA GLU A 352 -24.89 -25.40 1.50
C GLU A 352 -23.92 -26.28 2.30
N GLU A 353 -23.59 -27.46 1.77
CA GLU A 353 -22.63 -28.39 2.37
C GLU A 353 -21.22 -27.77 2.48
N GLY A 354 -20.75 -27.08 1.44
CA GLY A 354 -19.45 -26.43 1.42
C GLY A 354 -19.32 -25.33 2.47
N ILE A 355 -20.34 -24.47 2.57
CA ILE A 355 -20.42 -23.40 3.56
C ILE A 355 -20.48 -23.99 4.98
N ASN A 356 -21.31 -25.02 5.20
CA ASN A 356 -21.42 -25.66 6.51
C ASN A 356 -20.10 -26.34 6.92
N THR A 357 -19.41 -26.97 5.97
CA THR A 357 -18.08 -27.56 6.19
C THR A 357 -17.07 -26.49 6.60
N ALA A 358 -17.02 -25.35 5.91
CA ALA A 358 -16.13 -24.24 6.27
C ALA A 358 -16.40 -23.73 7.70
N ILE A 359 -17.67 -23.56 8.07
CA ILE A 359 -18.08 -23.12 9.42
C ILE A 359 -17.70 -24.17 10.47
N SER A 360 -17.93 -25.46 10.20
CA SER A 360 -17.57 -26.55 11.11
C SER A 360 -16.05 -26.64 11.37
N LYS A 361 -15.24 -26.26 10.37
CA LYS A 361 -13.78 -26.10 10.48
C LYS A 361 -13.34 -24.81 11.18
N GLY A 362 -14.29 -24.01 11.68
CA GLY A 362 -14.02 -22.84 12.51
C GLY A 362 -14.14 -21.49 11.80
N ALA A 363 -14.60 -21.45 10.55
CA ALA A 363 -14.78 -20.18 9.85
C ALA A 363 -15.81 -19.29 10.57
N LYS A 364 -15.43 -18.03 10.78
CA LYS A 364 -16.28 -16.97 11.35
C LYS A 364 -16.57 -15.87 10.34
N THR A 365 -15.76 -15.78 9.29
CA THR A 365 -15.98 -14.93 8.12
C THR A 365 -15.96 -15.78 6.87
N VAL A 366 -16.85 -15.47 5.92
CA VAL A 366 -16.94 -16.13 4.63
C VAL A 366 -16.75 -15.09 3.52
N TRP A 367 -15.75 -15.31 2.65
CA TRP A 367 -15.53 -14.50 1.46
C TRP A 367 -16.28 -15.09 0.27
N ALA A 368 -17.34 -14.41 -0.16
CA ALA A 368 -18.16 -14.82 -1.29
C ALA A 368 -17.51 -14.48 -2.64
N ASN A 369 -16.40 -15.16 -3.00
CA ASN A 369 -15.82 -15.03 -4.35
C ASN A 369 -16.58 -15.88 -5.38
N THR A 370 -17.91 -15.71 -5.41
CA THR A 370 -18.84 -16.44 -6.26
C THR A 370 -19.92 -15.51 -6.82
N VAL A 371 -20.71 -16.00 -7.78
CA VAL A 371 -21.91 -15.31 -8.27
C VAL A 371 -23.03 -15.48 -7.26
N LEU A 372 -23.48 -14.38 -6.68
CA LEU A 372 -24.59 -14.36 -5.73
C LEU A 372 -25.93 -14.17 -6.43
N PHE A 373 -26.97 -14.78 -5.87
CA PHE A 373 -28.34 -14.71 -6.35
C PHE A 373 -29.33 -14.84 -5.18
N ASP A 374 -30.60 -14.52 -5.41
CA ASP A 374 -31.59 -14.40 -4.33
C ASP A 374 -31.88 -15.72 -3.58
N ALA A 375 -31.76 -16.86 -4.25
CA ALA A 375 -31.86 -18.18 -3.60
C ALA A 375 -30.52 -18.73 -3.07
N HIS A 376 -29.46 -17.92 -2.99
CA HIS A 376 -28.13 -18.40 -2.63
C HIS A 376 -28.08 -18.87 -1.16
N PRO A 377 -27.40 -19.99 -0.84
CA PRO A 377 -27.33 -20.51 0.54
C PRO A 377 -26.78 -19.56 1.61
N LEU A 378 -26.13 -18.47 1.20
CA LEU A 378 -25.59 -17.45 2.10
C LEU A 378 -26.69 -16.61 2.75
N ASN A 379 -27.89 -16.53 2.16
CA ASN A 379 -29.01 -15.79 2.74
C ASN A 379 -29.44 -16.33 4.11
N PHE A 380 -29.09 -17.56 4.45
CA PHE A 380 -29.46 -18.21 5.70
C PHE A 380 -28.29 -18.32 6.68
N ARG A 381 -27.31 -17.42 6.62
CA ARG A 381 -26.07 -17.47 7.43
C ARG A 381 -25.92 -16.20 8.29
N TYR A 382 -26.63 -16.18 9.42
CA TYR A 382 -26.68 -15.05 10.36
C TYR A 382 -25.56 -15.03 11.41
N ASN A 383 -24.85 -16.15 11.59
CA ASN A 383 -23.84 -16.34 12.64
C ASN A 383 -22.40 -16.17 12.14
N VAL A 384 -22.22 -15.74 10.89
CA VAL A 384 -20.90 -15.48 10.28
C VAL A 384 -20.90 -14.11 9.62
N LYS A 385 -19.72 -13.51 9.55
CA LYS A 385 -19.49 -12.32 8.74
C LYS A 385 -19.33 -12.72 7.27
N ILE A 386 -19.73 -11.84 6.36
CA ILE A 386 -19.74 -12.05 4.91
C ILE A 386 -18.94 -10.91 4.27
N ILE A 387 -18.05 -11.27 3.36
CA ILE A 387 -17.41 -10.34 2.41
C ILE A 387 -18.04 -10.61 1.06
N GLY A 388 -18.70 -9.61 0.50
CA GLY A 388 -19.50 -9.75 -0.71
C GLY A 388 -20.72 -8.84 -0.64
N GLN A 389 -21.57 -8.94 -1.66
CA GLN A 389 -22.82 -8.19 -1.71
C GLN A 389 -23.94 -8.96 -1.02
N LEU A 390 -25.04 -8.28 -0.71
CA LEU A 390 -26.29 -8.97 -0.37
C LEU A 390 -26.75 -9.80 -1.61
N PRO A 391 -27.07 -11.10 -1.48
CA PRO A 391 -27.36 -11.92 -2.64
C PRO A 391 -28.54 -11.45 -3.51
N GLU A 392 -29.62 -10.97 -2.89
CA GLU A 392 -30.74 -10.34 -3.60
C GLU A 392 -30.30 -9.10 -4.39
N ALA A 393 -29.51 -8.22 -3.76
CA ALA A 393 -28.99 -7.02 -4.41
C ALA A 393 -28.06 -7.35 -5.57
N ALA A 394 -27.19 -8.37 -5.42
CA ALA A 394 -26.35 -8.86 -6.50
C ALA A 394 -27.18 -9.35 -7.70
N GLN A 395 -28.24 -10.13 -7.46
CA GLN A 395 -29.15 -10.57 -8.52
C GLN A 395 -29.84 -9.40 -9.22
N LYS A 396 -30.36 -8.45 -8.43
CA LYS A 396 -31.08 -7.28 -8.94
C LYS A 396 -30.18 -6.43 -9.82
N TYR A 397 -28.98 -6.10 -9.34
CA TYR A 397 -28.10 -5.14 -10.00
C TYR A 397 -27.17 -5.76 -11.06
N ASP A 398 -27.10 -7.09 -11.17
CA ASP A 398 -26.50 -7.78 -12.32
C ASP A 398 -27.36 -7.63 -13.61
N ASN A 399 -28.62 -7.19 -13.49
CA ASN A 399 -29.44 -6.79 -14.63
C ASN A 399 -29.06 -5.37 -15.08
N LYS A 400 -28.35 -5.26 -16.20
CA LYS A 400 -27.87 -3.96 -16.71
C LYS A 400 -28.99 -2.97 -17.00
N TRP A 401 -30.15 -3.45 -17.46
CA TRP A 401 -31.29 -2.58 -17.75
C TRP A 401 -31.87 -1.96 -16.47
N VAL A 402 -32.11 -2.79 -15.45
CA VAL A 402 -32.59 -2.33 -14.14
C VAL A 402 -31.60 -1.36 -13.50
N THR A 403 -30.31 -1.71 -13.52
CA THR A 403 -29.26 -0.87 -12.94
C THR A 403 -29.15 0.46 -13.69
N ASN A 404 -29.06 0.46 -15.01
CA ASN A 404 -28.94 1.70 -15.78
C ASN A 404 -30.16 2.61 -15.61
N ASN A 405 -31.38 2.05 -15.53
CA ASN A 405 -32.59 2.83 -15.27
C ASN A 405 -32.60 3.45 -13.87
N LEU A 406 -32.17 2.70 -12.85
CA LEU A 406 -32.05 3.22 -11.49
C LEU A 406 -31.01 4.35 -11.40
N ILE A 407 -29.87 4.18 -12.04
CA ILE A 407 -28.81 5.19 -12.08
C ILE A 407 -29.31 6.43 -12.84
N ARG A 408 -29.97 6.25 -13.99
CA ARG A 408 -30.57 7.35 -14.78
C ARG A 408 -31.64 8.11 -14.02
N SER A 409 -32.50 7.44 -13.24
CA SER A 409 -33.54 8.10 -12.46
C SER A 409 -32.99 8.98 -11.32
N HIS A 410 -31.70 8.82 -11.00
CA HIS A 410 -30.95 9.69 -10.10
C HIS A 410 -30.04 10.67 -10.86
N GLU A 411 -30.35 10.98 -12.12
CA GLU A 411 -29.67 12.01 -12.93
C GLU A 411 -28.17 11.73 -13.15
N LEU A 412 -27.77 10.46 -13.10
CA LEU A 412 -26.40 10.05 -13.43
C LEU A 412 -26.29 9.67 -14.92
N PRO A 413 -25.17 10.02 -15.58
CA PRO A 413 -25.02 9.85 -17.02
C PRO A 413 -24.81 8.37 -17.36
N VAL A 414 -25.76 7.78 -18.08
CA VAL A 414 -25.66 6.44 -18.66
C VAL A 414 -26.03 6.53 -20.15
N PRO A 415 -25.54 5.61 -21.00
CA PRO A 415 -25.90 5.59 -22.42
C PRO A 415 -27.41 5.58 -22.64
N ASN A 416 -27.85 6.25 -23.71
CA ASN A 416 -29.20 6.06 -24.24
C ASN A 416 -29.30 4.61 -24.71
N SER A 417 -30.38 3.94 -24.32
CA SER A 417 -30.56 2.54 -24.64
C SER A 417 -32.03 2.15 -24.70
N ILE A 418 -32.32 1.15 -25.52
CA ILE A 418 -33.61 0.49 -25.64
C ILE A 418 -33.46 -1.03 -25.47
N LEU A 419 -34.57 -1.71 -25.21
CA LEU A 419 -34.64 -3.15 -25.25
C LEU A 419 -35.13 -3.64 -26.61
N ILE A 420 -34.50 -4.70 -27.11
CA ILE A 420 -34.89 -5.37 -28.35
C ILE A 420 -35.11 -6.87 -28.11
N GLY A 421 -36.07 -7.47 -28.82
CA GLY A 421 -36.40 -8.90 -28.71
C GLY A 421 -37.12 -9.39 -29.97
N TYR A 422 -37.63 -10.62 -29.96
CA TYR A 422 -38.29 -11.20 -31.15
C TYR A 422 -39.57 -10.49 -31.58
N LYS A 423 -40.33 -9.94 -30.62
CA LYS A 423 -41.64 -9.32 -30.86
C LYS A 423 -41.81 -8.11 -29.94
N ASN A 424 -42.61 -7.15 -30.37
CA ASN A 424 -43.02 -6.03 -29.53
C ASN A 424 -43.77 -6.51 -28.29
N ARG A 425 -43.30 -6.11 -27.10
CA ARG A 425 -44.00 -6.34 -25.82
C ARG A 425 -43.41 -5.47 -24.71
N ASN A 426 -44.24 -4.89 -23.83
CA ASN A 426 -43.80 -4.25 -22.58
C ASN A 426 -42.54 -3.34 -22.69
N GLY A 427 -42.50 -2.46 -23.70
CA GLY A 427 -41.34 -1.57 -23.92
C GLY A 427 -40.11 -2.21 -24.57
N ILE A 428 -40.22 -3.45 -25.03
CA ILE A 428 -39.24 -4.15 -25.85
C ILE A 428 -39.67 -4.02 -27.31
N TYR A 429 -38.76 -3.52 -28.15
CA TYR A 429 -38.94 -3.41 -29.59
C TYR A 429 -38.72 -4.76 -30.27
N GLY A 430 -39.63 -5.12 -31.18
CA GLY A 430 -39.48 -6.29 -32.05
C GLY A 430 -38.36 -6.07 -33.06
N LEU A 431 -37.45 -7.03 -33.19
CA LEU A 431 -36.27 -6.92 -34.05
C LEU A 431 -36.62 -6.62 -35.52
N ASN A 432 -37.70 -7.23 -36.01
CA ASN A 432 -38.18 -7.01 -37.38
C ASN A 432 -38.89 -5.67 -37.57
N ASP A 433 -39.39 -5.08 -36.48
CA ASP A 433 -40.13 -3.81 -36.49
C ASP A 433 -39.20 -2.61 -36.31
N LEU A 434 -37.93 -2.83 -35.97
CA LEU A 434 -36.92 -1.76 -35.82
C LEU A 434 -36.60 -1.11 -37.18
N THR A 435 -36.69 0.22 -37.19
CA THR A 435 -36.26 1.08 -38.30
C THR A 435 -35.31 2.16 -37.80
N VAL A 436 -34.56 2.79 -38.72
CA VAL A 436 -33.66 3.90 -38.38
C VAL A 436 -34.42 5.08 -37.78
N GLU A 437 -35.64 5.34 -38.24
CA GLU A 437 -36.51 6.41 -37.72
C GLU A 437 -36.93 6.15 -36.27
N ILE A 438 -37.17 4.89 -35.89
CA ILE A 438 -37.47 4.52 -34.49
C ILE A 438 -36.23 4.76 -33.63
N LEU A 439 -35.04 4.32 -34.08
CA LEU A 439 -33.80 4.54 -33.35
C LEU A 439 -33.50 6.04 -33.15
N HIS A 440 -33.69 6.86 -34.19
CA HIS A 440 -33.50 8.31 -34.09
C HIS A 440 -34.48 8.97 -33.10
N LYS A 441 -35.74 8.51 -33.04
CA LYS A 441 -36.72 9.01 -32.06
C LYS A 441 -36.32 8.71 -30.61
N GLU A 442 -35.64 7.59 -30.39
CA GLU A 442 -35.10 7.17 -29.10
C GLU A 442 -33.71 7.79 -28.82
N ASN A 443 -33.23 8.69 -29.69
CA ASN A 443 -31.91 9.31 -29.61
C ASN A 443 -30.76 8.28 -29.61
N ILE A 444 -30.90 7.25 -30.44
CA ILE A 444 -29.97 6.15 -30.66
C ILE A 444 -29.54 6.20 -32.12
N ASN A 445 -28.26 6.48 -32.38
CA ASN A 445 -27.71 6.64 -33.73
C ASN A 445 -26.50 5.72 -33.91
N PHE A 446 -26.33 5.14 -35.10
CA PHE A 446 -25.14 4.34 -35.41
C PHE A 446 -23.86 5.19 -35.30
N PRO A 447 -22.74 4.59 -34.83
CA PRO A 447 -22.61 3.20 -34.39
C PRO A 447 -23.26 2.90 -33.03
N LEU A 448 -23.65 1.64 -32.83
CA LEU A 448 -24.34 1.15 -31.63
C LEU A 448 -23.60 -0.01 -30.98
N VAL A 449 -23.92 -0.31 -29.72
CA VAL A 449 -23.49 -1.52 -29.02
C VAL A 449 -24.72 -2.36 -28.72
N LEU A 450 -24.69 -3.62 -29.14
CA LEU A 450 -25.66 -4.62 -28.73
C LEU A 450 -25.06 -5.50 -27.63
N LYS A 451 -25.78 -5.68 -26.52
CA LYS A 451 -25.32 -6.53 -25.41
C LYS A 451 -26.46 -7.29 -24.72
N PRO A 452 -26.18 -8.48 -24.15
CA PRO A 452 -27.12 -9.17 -23.27
C PRO A 452 -27.44 -8.36 -22.01
N ILE A 453 -28.69 -8.47 -21.52
CA ILE A 453 -29.10 -7.83 -20.25
C ILE A 453 -28.26 -8.35 -19.08
N ARG A 454 -28.06 -9.68 -19.03
CA ARG A 454 -27.19 -10.38 -18.09
C ARG A 454 -26.12 -11.11 -18.89
N GLY A 455 -24.86 -10.85 -18.58
CA GLY A 455 -23.74 -11.39 -19.35
C GLY A 455 -22.46 -11.44 -18.52
N ARG A 456 -21.43 -12.09 -19.06
CA ARG A 456 -20.12 -12.25 -18.42
C ARG A 456 -19.03 -11.82 -19.38
N GLY A 457 -18.07 -11.02 -18.91
CA GLY A 457 -16.80 -10.81 -19.62
C GLY A 457 -16.94 -10.31 -21.06
N SER A 458 -17.89 -9.43 -21.32
CA SER A 458 -18.23 -8.93 -22.67
C SER A 458 -18.73 -10.00 -23.67
N GLN A 459 -19.10 -11.20 -23.21
CA GLN A 459 -19.74 -12.22 -24.06
C GLN A 459 -21.04 -11.67 -24.66
N GLY A 460 -21.18 -11.85 -25.97
CA GLY A 460 -22.32 -11.35 -26.75
C GLY A 460 -22.31 -9.84 -27.02
N VAL A 461 -21.32 -9.09 -26.50
CA VAL A 461 -21.23 -7.64 -26.73
C VAL A 461 -20.58 -7.39 -28.10
N LYS A 462 -21.23 -6.59 -28.94
CA LYS A 462 -20.69 -6.22 -30.26
C LYS A 462 -21.04 -4.78 -30.63
N LYS A 463 -20.06 -4.06 -31.17
CA LYS A 463 -20.28 -2.80 -31.89
C LYS A 463 -20.88 -3.12 -33.27
N VAL A 464 -21.98 -2.47 -33.61
CA VAL A 464 -22.64 -2.58 -34.91
C VAL A 464 -22.73 -1.21 -35.56
N ASP A 465 -22.32 -1.13 -36.82
CA ASP A 465 -22.26 0.12 -37.60
C ASP A 465 -23.49 0.28 -38.53
N THR A 466 -24.23 -0.80 -38.80
CA THR A 466 -25.41 -0.79 -39.69
C THR A 466 -26.59 -1.61 -39.14
N MET A 467 -27.77 -1.39 -39.70
CA MET A 467 -28.99 -2.13 -39.35
C MET A 467 -28.88 -3.63 -39.68
N GLU A 468 -28.19 -3.97 -40.76
CA GLU A 468 -27.96 -5.36 -41.16
C GLU A 468 -27.07 -6.08 -40.15
N GLN A 469 -25.99 -5.43 -39.71
CA GLN A 469 -25.11 -5.97 -38.66
C GLN A 469 -25.84 -6.13 -37.33
N LEU A 470 -26.68 -5.16 -36.97
CA LEU A 470 -27.53 -5.21 -35.79
C LEU A 470 -28.48 -6.43 -35.83
N LYS A 471 -29.23 -6.59 -36.93
CA LYS A 471 -30.21 -7.68 -37.06
C LYS A 471 -29.53 -9.05 -37.04
N ALA A 472 -28.46 -9.23 -37.81
CA ALA A 472 -27.72 -10.49 -37.85
C ALA A 472 -27.17 -10.88 -36.46
N HIS A 473 -26.57 -9.93 -35.73
CA HIS A 473 -26.02 -10.21 -34.40
C HIS A 473 -27.12 -10.43 -33.34
N ALA A 474 -28.22 -9.69 -33.42
CA ALA A 474 -29.36 -9.88 -32.52
C ALA A 474 -30.02 -11.25 -32.72
N GLU A 475 -30.19 -11.71 -33.97
CA GLU A 475 -30.70 -13.04 -34.29
C GLU A 475 -29.81 -14.15 -33.74
N GLU A 476 -28.48 -14.01 -33.88
CA GLU A 476 -27.50 -14.95 -33.32
C GLU A 476 -27.68 -15.10 -31.79
N LEU A 477 -27.77 -13.99 -31.07
CA LEU A 477 -27.88 -14.01 -29.61
C LEU A 477 -29.25 -14.50 -29.12
N LEU A 478 -30.34 -14.06 -29.74
CA LEU A 478 -31.70 -14.41 -29.36
C LEU A 478 -32.03 -15.88 -29.70
N SER A 479 -31.39 -16.45 -30.73
CA SER A 479 -31.61 -17.85 -31.16
C SER A 479 -30.76 -18.87 -30.39
N SER A 480 -29.96 -18.41 -29.43
CA SER A 480 -29.09 -19.26 -28.63
C SER A 480 -29.89 -20.36 -27.90
N LYS A 481 -29.66 -21.62 -28.29
CA LYS A 481 -30.36 -22.81 -27.76
C LYS A 481 -30.13 -23.05 -26.26
N THR A 482 -29.13 -22.40 -25.67
CA THR A 482 -28.74 -22.59 -24.27
C THR A 482 -29.43 -21.61 -23.32
N ASN A 483 -30.29 -20.71 -23.83
CA ASN A 483 -30.90 -19.61 -23.07
C ASN A 483 -29.86 -18.76 -22.31
N GLU A 484 -28.64 -18.66 -22.83
CA GLU A 484 -27.53 -17.97 -22.16
C GLU A 484 -27.77 -16.46 -22.06
N PHE A 485 -28.39 -15.87 -23.09
CA PHE A 485 -28.60 -14.43 -23.22
C PHE A 485 -30.04 -13.96 -22.98
N GLY A 486 -30.96 -14.90 -22.72
CA GLY A 486 -32.38 -14.61 -22.56
C GLY A 486 -33.09 -14.29 -23.88
N ASP A 487 -34.29 -13.72 -23.80
CA ASP A 487 -35.14 -13.42 -24.95
C ASP A 487 -35.19 -11.92 -25.31
N SER A 488 -34.34 -11.11 -24.65
CA SER A 488 -34.27 -9.66 -24.80
C SER A 488 -32.82 -9.17 -24.63
N LEU A 489 -32.43 -8.16 -25.41
CA LEU A 489 -31.09 -7.57 -25.45
C LEU A 489 -31.18 -6.05 -25.22
N ILE A 490 -30.05 -5.44 -24.83
CA ILE A 490 -29.90 -3.99 -24.73
C ILE A 490 -29.19 -3.50 -25.99
N LEU A 491 -29.82 -2.55 -26.70
CA LEU A 491 -29.21 -1.78 -27.76
C LEU A 491 -28.90 -0.39 -27.23
N GLU A 492 -27.64 0.02 -27.23
CA GLU A 492 -27.19 1.27 -26.64
C GLU A 492 -26.31 2.10 -27.57
N GLN A 493 -26.27 3.41 -27.31
CA GLN A 493 -25.35 4.33 -27.96
C GLN A 493 -23.89 3.87 -27.78
N TYR A 494 -23.12 3.85 -28.88
CA TYR A 494 -21.67 3.68 -28.79
C TYR A 494 -21.00 4.96 -28.26
N LEU A 495 -20.06 4.79 -27.34
CA LEU A 495 -19.27 5.88 -26.75
C LEU A 495 -17.87 5.82 -27.37
N GLU A 496 -17.43 6.90 -28.02
CA GLU A 496 -16.23 6.86 -28.87
C GLU A 496 -14.92 7.07 -28.11
N GLY A 497 -14.94 7.90 -27.07
CA GLY A 497 -13.72 8.37 -26.42
C GLY A 497 -13.14 7.41 -25.39
N ASP A 498 -12.27 7.94 -24.52
CA ASP A 498 -11.51 7.19 -23.52
C ASP A 498 -12.39 6.33 -22.61
N GLU A 499 -11.97 5.09 -22.39
CA GLU A 499 -12.58 4.18 -21.42
C GLU A 499 -11.76 4.15 -20.13
N ILE A 500 -12.46 4.19 -19.00
CA ILE A 500 -11.88 3.98 -17.68
C ILE A 500 -12.70 2.99 -16.87
N THR A 501 -12.04 2.45 -15.87
CA THR A 501 -12.62 1.65 -14.81
C THR A 501 -12.45 2.38 -13.48
N VAL A 502 -13.54 2.50 -12.72
CA VAL A 502 -13.53 3.04 -11.35
C VAL A 502 -13.96 1.96 -10.37
N VAL A 503 -13.13 1.68 -9.37
CA VAL A 503 -13.49 0.78 -8.27
C VAL A 503 -14.08 1.60 -7.14
N ILE A 504 -15.27 1.22 -6.69
CA ILE A 504 -15.96 1.86 -5.58
C ILE A 504 -15.91 0.94 -4.37
N MET A 505 -15.36 1.46 -3.29
CA MET A 505 -15.26 0.83 -1.98
C MET A 505 -16.48 1.22 -1.13
N PRO A 506 -17.01 0.31 -0.29
CA PRO A 506 -18.09 0.64 0.63
C PRO A 506 -17.66 1.69 1.68
N PRO A 507 -18.61 2.31 2.41
CA PRO A 507 -18.29 3.08 3.61
C PRO A 507 -17.64 2.17 4.66
N GLY A 508 -16.74 2.73 5.46
CA GLY A 508 -16.09 2.02 6.55
C GLY A 508 -14.70 2.56 6.86
N THR A 509 -13.99 1.81 7.69
CA THR A 509 -12.63 2.15 8.11
C THR A 509 -11.60 1.40 7.29
N TYR A 510 -10.60 2.13 6.81
CA TYR A 510 -9.55 1.66 5.92
C TYR A 510 -8.18 2.10 6.42
N ASP A 511 -7.14 1.32 6.13
CA ASP A 511 -5.76 1.73 6.34
C ASP A 511 -5.18 2.23 5.04
N ILE A 512 -4.89 3.52 4.96
CA ILE A 512 -4.27 4.17 3.79
C ILE A 512 -3.02 4.88 4.27
N ASN A 513 -1.86 4.59 3.67
CA ASN A 513 -0.57 5.17 4.05
C ASN A 513 -0.29 5.06 5.56
N PHE A 514 -0.52 3.88 6.13
CA PHE A 514 -0.35 3.57 7.55
C PHE A 514 -1.23 4.41 8.51
N LYS A 515 -2.27 5.05 7.98
CA LYS A 515 -3.25 5.82 8.74
C LYS A 515 -4.63 5.19 8.62
N SER A 516 -5.29 5.00 9.76
CA SER A 516 -6.69 4.60 9.79
C SER A 516 -7.56 5.77 9.36
N THR A 517 -8.29 5.60 8.26
CA THR A 517 -9.15 6.59 7.62
C THR A 517 -10.58 6.06 7.58
N ASN A 518 -11.52 6.83 8.14
CA ASN A 518 -12.93 6.49 8.10
C ASN A 518 -13.61 7.21 6.92
N PHE A 519 -14.39 6.46 6.15
CA PHE A 519 -15.23 6.99 5.09
C PHE A 519 -16.70 6.74 5.43
N ASP A 520 -17.45 7.81 5.66
CA ASP A 520 -18.89 7.72 5.96
C ASP A 520 -19.75 7.37 4.73
N ASN A 521 -19.15 7.43 3.55
CA ASN A 521 -19.79 7.26 2.26
C ASN A 521 -18.94 6.37 1.36
N HIS A 522 -19.57 5.79 0.32
CA HIS A 522 -18.83 5.14 -0.76
C HIS A 522 -17.80 6.09 -1.36
N TRP A 523 -16.60 5.55 -1.58
CA TRP A 523 -15.42 6.25 -2.06
C TRP A 523 -14.74 5.42 -3.15
N HIS A 524 -13.85 6.02 -3.94
CA HIS A 524 -13.22 5.35 -5.07
C HIS A 524 -11.72 5.10 -4.86
N LEU A 525 -11.23 4.00 -5.41
CA LEU A 525 -9.80 3.84 -5.68
C LEU A 525 -9.41 4.61 -6.97
N PRO A 526 -8.12 4.91 -7.18
CA PRO A 526 -7.65 5.61 -8.37
C PRO A 526 -8.20 5.00 -9.68
N PRO A 527 -8.76 5.82 -10.59
CA PRO A 527 -9.29 5.33 -11.85
C PRO A 527 -8.19 4.70 -12.71
N VAL A 528 -8.56 3.65 -13.42
CA VAL A 528 -7.68 2.91 -14.33
C VAL A 528 -8.14 3.16 -15.76
N LYS A 529 -7.26 3.68 -16.60
CA LYS A 529 -7.49 3.84 -18.03
C LYS A 529 -7.43 2.49 -18.74
N ARG A 530 -8.31 2.30 -19.71
CA ARG A 530 -8.39 1.11 -20.56
C ARG A 530 -7.97 1.50 -21.98
N PHE A 531 -7.09 0.72 -22.61
CA PHE A 531 -6.61 0.95 -23.97
C PHE A 531 -6.48 -0.38 -24.74
N ASN A 532 -6.01 -0.33 -25.99
CA ASN A 532 -5.90 -1.50 -26.88
C ASN A 532 -7.23 -2.25 -27.10
N HIS A 533 -8.31 -1.49 -27.34
CA HIS A 533 -9.62 -2.05 -27.69
C HIS A 533 -9.59 -2.78 -29.03
N HIS A 534 -10.27 -3.93 -29.11
CA HIS A 534 -10.45 -4.66 -30.36
C HIS A 534 -11.85 -4.35 -30.90
N ASN A 535 -11.92 -3.71 -32.08
CA ASN A 535 -13.17 -3.25 -32.70
C ASN A 535 -14.03 -2.36 -31.77
N GLY A 536 -13.38 -1.51 -30.97
CA GLY A 536 -14.05 -0.59 -30.04
C GLY A 536 -14.57 -1.24 -28.75
N VAL A 537 -14.29 -2.52 -28.49
CA VAL A 537 -14.65 -3.23 -27.26
C VAL A 537 -13.39 -3.69 -26.54
N ALA A 538 -13.36 -3.53 -25.22
CA ALA A 538 -12.20 -3.92 -24.44
C ALA A 538 -12.08 -5.46 -24.39
N PRO A 539 -10.89 -6.04 -24.62
CA PRO A 539 -10.73 -7.49 -24.67
C PRO A 539 -10.95 -8.14 -23.30
N TYR A 540 -11.36 -9.41 -23.32
CA TYR A 540 -11.64 -10.17 -22.10
C TYR A 540 -10.35 -10.44 -21.30
N SER A 541 -10.38 -10.13 -20.00
CA SER A 541 -9.21 -10.25 -19.10
C SER A 541 -8.70 -11.69 -18.87
N GLY A 542 -9.42 -12.72 -19.34
CA GLY A 542 -8.92 -14.10 -19.31
C GLY A 542 -8.07 -14.50 -20.52
N VAL A 543 -7.87 -13.59 -21.47
CA VAL A 543 -7.10 -13.81 -22.71
C VAL A 543 -5.90 -12.85 -22.79
N VAL A 544 -6.06 -11.61 -22.34
CA VAL A 544 -5.02 -10.58 -22.32
C VAL A 544 -4.80 -10.14 -20.88
N ALA A 545 -3.54 -10.10 -20.45
CA ALA A 545 -3.20 -9.66 -19.09
C ALA A 545 -3.65 -8.21 -18.89
N VAL A 546 -4.18 -7.88 -17.70
CA VAL A 546 -4.74 -6.55 -17.44
C VAL A 546 -3.71 -5.44 -17.64
N VAL A 547 -2.46 -5.70 -17.28
CA VAL A 547 -1.35 -4.75 -17.42
C VAL A 547 -1.00 -4.41 -18.89
N GLU A 548 -1.45 -5.21 -19.86
CA GLU A 548 -1.20 -4.98 -21.29
C GLU A 548 -2.26 -4.08 -21.94
N ASN A 549 -3.36 -3.81 -21.24
CA ASN A 549 -4.48 -3.01 -21.75
C ASN A 549 -5.03 -2.01 -20.72
N SER A 550 -4.31 -1.79 -19.63
CA SER A 550 -4.75 -0.93 -18.54
C SER A 550 -3.60 -0.26 -17.80
N GLU A 551 -3.77 1.00 -17.43
CA GLU A 551 -2.79 1.77 -16.64
C GLU A 551 -3.48 2.77 -15.70
N LEU A 552 -2.76 3.22 -14.67
CA LEU A 552 -3.23 4.31 -13.81
C LEU A 552 -3.19 5.63 -14.57
N LEU A 553 -4.16 6.52 -14.31
CA LEU A 553 -4.10 7.88 -14.85
C LEU A 553 -2.84 8.60 -14.36
N ASN A 554 -2.22 9.37 -15.26
CA ASN A 554 -1.08 10.20 -14.90
C ASN A 554 -1.53 11.51 -14.21
N SER A 555 -0.56 12.26 -13.68
CA SER A 555 -0.82 13.50 -12.92
C SER A 555 -1.55 14.57 -13.72
N VAL A 556 -1.37 14.64 -15.04
CA VAL A 556 -2.04 15.59 -15.93
C VAL A 556 -3.50 15.18 -16.14
N GLU A 557 -3.74 13.90 -16.40
CA GLU A 557 -5.10 13.36 -16.56
C GLU A 557 -5.93 13.57 -15.28
N LEU A 558 -5.34 13.38 -14.09
CA LEU A 558 -6.04 13.60 -12.82
C LEU A 558 -6.50 15.05 -12.60
N GLN A 559 -5.96 16.03 -13.33
CA GLN A 559 -6.40 17.43 -13.29
C GLN A 559 -7.58 17.73 -14.23
N ASP A 560 -7.96 16.82 -15.13
CA ASP A 560 -9.11 17.01 -16.01
C ASP A 560 -10.42 17.00 -15.18
N PRO A 561 -11.24 18.07 -15.24
CA PRO A 561 -12.50 18.15 -14.51
C PRO A 561 -13.48 17.02 -14.85
N THR A 562 -13.41 16.45 -16.04
CA THR A 562 -14.28 15.35 -16.46
C THR A 562 -13.93 14.03 -15.77
N TYR A 563 -12.65 13.75 -15.49
CA TYR A 563 -12.22 12.62 -14.68
C TYR A 563 -12.66 12.80 -13.22
N GLN A 564 -12.51 14.02 -12.68
CA GLN A 564 -12.98 14.34 -11.33
C GLN A 564 -14.51 14.20 -11.19
N LYS A 565 -15.26 14.62 -12.21
CA LYS A 565 -16.72 14.46 -12.20
C LYS A 565 -17.14 12.99 -12.24
N VAL A 566 -16.57 12.18 -13.14
CA VAL A 566 -17.00 10.79 -13.31
C VAL A 566 -16.72 9.92 -12.09
N VAL A 567 -15.61 10.13 -11.38
CA VAL A 567 -15.36 9.38 -10.13
C VAL A 567 -16.39 9.73 -9.06
N ARG A 568 -16.84 10.99 -8.97
CA ARG A 568 -17.94 11.40 -8.08
C ARG A 568 -19.29 10.83 -8.50
N ASP A 569 -19.56 10.76 -9.80
CA ASP A 569 -20.75 10.11 -10.34
C ASP A 569 -20.75 8.61 -9.97
N CYS A 570 -19.59 7.94 -10.05
CA CYS A 570 -19.42 6.53 -9.64
C CYS A 570 -19.60 6.32 -8.13
N GLU A 571 -19.06 7.20 -7.29
CA GLU A 571 -19.31 7.17 -5.83
C GLU A 571 -20.81 7.27 -5.53
N ARG A 572 -21.52 8.20 -6.21
CA ARG A 572 -22.97 8.35 -6.07
C ARG A 572 -23.71 7.10 -6.53
N ALA A 573 -23.29 6.47 -7.62
CA ALA A 573 -23.84 5.19 -8.07
C ALA A 573 -23.67 4.09 -7.00
N GLY A 574 -22.49 3.99 -6.37
CA GLY A 574 -22.25 3.09 -5.24
C GLY A 574 -23.20 3.32 -4.06
N ARG A 575 -23.47 4.59 -3.72
CA ARG A 575 -24.44 4.96 -2.66
C ARG A 575 -25.87 4.55 -3.02
N ILE A 576 -26.29 4.76 -4.26
CA ILE A 576 -27.63 4.41 -4.75
C ILE A 576 -27.88 2.90 -4.62
N ILE A 577 -26.91 2.09 -5.02
CA ILE A 577 -27.04 0.62 -4.95
C ILE A 577 -26.70 0.05 -3.57
N LYS A 578 -26.13 0.87 -2.69
CA LYS A 578 -25.71 0.52 -1.32
C LYS A 578 -24.78 -0.69 -1.29
N SER A 579 -23.75 -0.70 -2.14
CA SER A 579 -22.82 -1.83 -2.20
C SER A 579 -22.12 -2.04 -0.85
N LEU A 580 -22.00 -3.31 -0.45
CA LEU A 580 -21.39 -3.74 0.83
C LEU A 580 -19.97 -4.28 0.66
N ALA A 581 -19.56 -4.51 -0.59
CA ALA A 581 -18.22 -4.91 -0.98
C ALA A 581 -17.80 -4.09 -2.22
N PRO A 582 -16.52 -4.14 -2.62
CA PRO A 582 -16.06 -3.41 -3.79
C PRO A 582 -16.89 -3.75 -5.04
N ILE A 583 -17.29 -2.72 -5.76
CA ILE A 583 -17.87 -2.84 -7.10
C ILE A 583 -16.95 -2.16 -8.10
N ARG A 584 -17.15 -2.47 -9.37
CA ARG A 584 -16.44 -1.81 -10.47
C ARG A 584 -17.45 -1.17 -11.40
N ILE A 585 -17.21 0.07 -11.78
CA ILE A 585 -18.03 0.81 -12.74
C ILE A 585 -17.14 1.18 -13.92
N ASP A 586 -17.49 0.68 -15.09
CA ASP A 586 -16.80 0.99 -16.33
C ASP A 586 -17.49 2.20 -16.97
N CYS A 587 -16.68 3.19 -17.32
CA CYS A 587 -17.12 4.48 -17.84
C CYS A 587 -16.42 4.76 -19.15
N ARG A 588 -17.08 5.48 -20.05
CA ARG A 588 -16.47 5.89 -21.31
C ARG A 588 -16.90 7.28 -21.71
N ARG A 589 -15.99 8.07 -22.29
CA ARG A 589 -16.34 9.38 -22.82
C ARG A 589 -17.24 9.24 -24.03
N ILE A 590 -18.23 10.13 -24.15
CA ILE A 590 -19.07 10.20 -25.36
C ILE A 590 -18.19 10.40 -26.60
N ALA A 591 -17.22 11.31 -26.50
CA ALA A 591 -16.21 11.61 -27.50
C ALA A 591 -14.98 12.24 -26.81
N GLN A 592 -13.87 12.42 -27.54
CA GLN A 592 -12.65 12.98 -26.96
C GLN A 592 -12.90 14.35 -26.30
N GLY A 593 -12.42 14.50 -25.06
CA GLY A 593 -12.60 15.74 -24.28
C GLY A 593 -14.04 16.02 -23.82
N LYS A 594 -14.99 15.09 -24.03
CA LYS A 594 -16.38 15.19 -23.53
C LYS A 594 -16.58 14.39 -22.24
N SER A 595 -17.73 14.58 -21.60
CA SER A 595 -18.13 13.90 -20.37
C SER A 595 -18.14 12.38 -20.50
N PHE A 596 -17.93 11.71 -19.38
CA PHE A 596 -18.06 10.26 -19.25
C PHE A 596 -19.47 9.82 -18.92
N TYR A 597 -19.84 8.65 -19.44
CA TYR A 597 -21.07 7.93 -19.14
C TYR A 597 -20.72 6.60 -18.48
N LEU A 598 -21.49 6.19 -17.47
CA LEU A 598 -21.39 4.92 -16.78
C LEU A 598 -22.12 3.87 -17.62
N PHE A 599 -21.39 2.93 -18.24
CA PHE A 599 -21.98 1.99 -19.20
C PHE A 599 -22.06 0.55 -18.70
N ASP A 600 -21.27 0.18 -17.69
CA ASP A 600 -21.34 -1.14 -17.05
C ASP A 600 -21.04 -1.06 -15.55
N LEU A 601 -21.89 -1.69 -14.74
CA LEU A 601 -21.71 -1.79 -13.29
C LEU A 601 -21.58 -3.27 -12.91
N ASN A 602 -20.44 -3.61 -12.33
CA ASN A 602 -20.11 -4.97 -11.93
C ASN A 602 -20.11 -5.08 -10.39
N MET A 603 -21.12 -5.78 -9.88
CA MET A 603 -21.32 -6.02 -8.44
C MET A 603 -20.25 -6.91 -7.80
N LYS A 604 -19.57 -7.74 -8.60
CA LYS A 604 -18.51 -8.65 -8.15
C LYS A 604 -17.33 -8.60 -9.13
N PRO A 605 -16.46 -7.59 -9.02
CA PRO A 605 -15.29 -7.51 -9.87
C PRO A 605 -14.37 -8.72 -9.71
N ASN A 606 -13.52 -8.92 -10.72
CA ASN A 606 -12.40 -9.83 -10.55
C ASN A 606 -11.41 -9.22 -9.56
N ILE A 607 -10.93 -10.03 -8.62
CA ILE A 607 -10.00 -9.62 -7.56
C ILE A 607 -8.80 -10.56 -7.52
N THR A 608 -8.48 -11.22 -8.63
CA THR A 608 -7.20 -11.89 -8.83
C THR A 608 -6.03 -10.94 -8.50
N GLY A 609 -4.95 -11.47 -7.95
CA GLY A 609 -3.74 -10.71 -7.70
C GLY A 609 -2.51 -11.58 -7.42
N PRO A 610 -1.34 -10.94 -7.26
CA PRO A 610 -0.05 -11.60 -7.16
C PRO A 610 0.21 -12.24 -5.79
N GLY A 611 1.30 -12.99 -5.69
CA GLY A 611 1.86 -13.50 -4.44
C GLY A 611 1.85 -15.02 -4.29
N ARG A 612 0.96 -15.71 -5.00
CA ARG A 612 1.01 -17.18 -5.10
C ARG A 612 2.05 -17.59 -6.15
N PRO A 613 2.89 -18.61 -5.93
CA PRO A 613 3.97 -18.97 -6.85
C PRO A 613 3.50 -19.14 -8.30
N GLY A 614 4.13 -18.44 -9.24
CA GLY A 614 3.78 -18.47 -10.67
C GLY A 614 2.59 -17.60 -11.06
N ARG A 615 2.06 -16.77 -10.15
CA ARG A 615 0.93 -15.85 -10.36
C ARG A 615 1.32 -14.38 -10.23
N ASP A 616 2.61 -14.04 -10.38
CA ASP A 616 3.15 -12.73 -10.00
C ASP A 616 2.66 -11.55 -10.87
N ILE A 617 2.11 -11.82 -12.06
CA ILE A 617 1.64 -10.80 -13.02
C ILE A 617 0.12 -10.79 -13.21
N GLU A 618 -0.62 -11.43 -12.31
CA GLU A 618 -2.05 -11.71 -12.45
C GLU A 618 -2.95 -10.63 -11.84
N ASP A 619 -2.51 -9.38 -11.88
CA ASP A 619 -3.24 -8.26 -11.33
C ASP A 619 -4.62 -8.10 -11.98
N SER A 620 -5.65 -8.07 -11.14
CA SER A 620 -6.96 -7.55 -11.56
C SER A 620 -6.92 -6.02 -11.68
N LEU A 621 -7.92 -5.46 -12.37
CA LEU A 621 -8.15 -4.01 -12.40
C LEU A 621 -8.30 -3.41 -10.99
N VAL A 622 -8.83 -4.20 -10.03
CA VAL A 622 -8.95 -3.78 -8.63
C VAL A 622 -7.57 -3.71 -7.97
N SER A 623 -6.72 -4.73 -8.16
CA SER A 623 -5.33 -4.72 -7.67
C SER A 623 -4.53 -3.57 -8.28
N LEU A 624 -4.64 -3.35 -9.59
CA LEU A 624 -3.96 -2.24 -10.29
C LEU A 624 -4.40 -0.87 -9.76
N SER A 625 -5.71 -0.68 -9.57
CA SER A 625 -6.27 0.55 -8.99
C SER A 625 -5.75 0.80 -7.57
N ALA A 626 -5.72 -0.25 -6.73
CA ALA A 626 -5.23 -0.17 -5.35
C ALA A 626 -3.75 0.26 -5.26
N ARG A 627 -2.89 -0.17 -6.19
CA ARG A 627 -1.49 0.27 -6.24
C ARG A 627 -1.34 1.77 -6.40
N GLY A 628 -2.31 2.45 -7.01
CA GLY A 628 -2.29 3.90 -7.17
C GLY A 628 -2.32 4.68 -5.84
N ILE A 629 -2.70 4.03 -4.74
CA ILE A 629 -2.59 4.57 -3.37
C ILE A 629 -1.58 3.81 -2.51
N GLY A 630 -0.66 3.07 -3.14
CA GLY A 630 0.40 2.33 -2.46
C GLY A 630 -0.03 1.02 -1.80
N TRP A 631 -1.26 0.56 -2.01
CA TRP A 631 -1.67 -0.74 -1.48
C TRP A 631 -1.02 -1.89 -2.25
N THR A 632 -0.39 -2.80 -1.51
CA THR A 632 -0.10 -4.14 -2.02
C THR A 632 -1.40 -4.93 -2.18
N TYR A 633 -1.33 -6.07 -2.88
CA TYR A 633 -2.48 -6.97 -2.96
C TYR A 633 -2.97 -7.42 -1.58
N SER A 634 -2.05 -7.65 -0.63
CA SER A 634 -2.42 -8.00 0.75
C SER A 634 -3.14 -6.85 1.46
N ASP A 635 -2.66 -5.61 1.30
CA ASP A 635 -3.31 -4.43 1.89
C ASP A 635 -4.73 -4.24 1.35
N LEU A 636 -4.92 -4.42 0.04
CA LEU A 636 -6.24 -4.43 -0.58
C LEU A 636 -7.14 -5.47 0.08
N LEU A 637 -6.69 -6.73 0.20
CA LEU A 637 -7.51 -7.81 0.75
C LEU A 637 -7.84 -7.60 2.23
N LYS A 638 -6.88 -7.13 3.04
CA LYS A 638 -7.12 -6.78 4.46
C LYS A 638 -8.14 -5.66 4.58
N ASN A 639 -8.04 -4.64 3.74
CA ASN A 639 -8.99 -3.53 3.72
C ASN A 639 -10.40 -3.93 3.26
N ILE A 640 -10.53 -4.88 2.34
CA ILE A 640 -11.82 -5.47 1.98
C ILE A 640 -12.37 -6.33 3.13
N LEU A 641 -11.51 -7.12 3.77
CA LEU A 641 -11.87 -8.00 4.89
C LEU A 641 -12.42 -7.21 6.10
N ARG A 642 -11.93 -5.99 6.34
CA ARG A 642 -12.47 -5.07 7.36
C ARG A 642 -13.94 -4.71 7.14
N GLN A 643 -14.41 -4.78 5.90
CA GLN A 643 -15.78 -4.43 5.52
C GLN A 643 -16.74 -5.62 5.62
N ALA A 644 -16.30 -6.73 6.21
CA ALA A 644 -17.16 -7.89 6.40
C ALA A 644 -18.38 -7.53 7.27
N TRP A 645 -19.57 -7.86 6.79
CA TRP A 645 -20.86 -7.52 7.41
C TRP A 645 -21.61 -8.78 7.83
N VAL A 646 -22.62 -8.66 8.68
CA VAL A 646 -23.46 -9.80 9.10
C VAL A 646 -24.84 -9.71 8.46
N MET A 647 -25.39 -10.84 8.05
CA MET A 647 -26.79 -10.91 7.60
C MET A 647 -27.70 -10.46 8.76
N LYS A 648 -28.62 -9.54 8.46
CA LYS A 648 -29.57 -8.99 9.44
C LYS A 648 -30.95 -9.59 9.29
#